data_AF-A0A7L4J0Y8-F1
#
_entry.id   AF-A0A7L4J0Y8-F1
#
_cell.length_a   1.000
_cell.length_b   1.000
_cell.length_c   1.000
_cell.angle_alpha   90.00
_cell.angle_beta   90.00
_cell.angle_gamma   90.00
#
_symmetry.space_group_name_H-M   'P 1'
#
loop_
_entity.id
_entity.type
_entity.pdbx_description
1 polymer ?
#
loop_
_entity_poly.entity_id
_entity_poly.type
_entity_poly.pdbx_seq_one_letter_code
_entity_poly.pdbx_strand_id
1 'polypeptide(L)'
;NLSSMPSALAIFTCRPNSHPFQERHVYLDEPVKIGRSVARCRPAQNNATFDCKVLSRNHALVWFDHKTGKFYLQDTKSSNGTFINSQRLSRGSEESPPCEIMSGDVIQFGVDVTENTRKVTHGCIVSTIKLFLPDGMEARFRSDVIHAPLPSPVDKVAANTPSMYSQELFQLSQYLQEALHREQMLEQKLATLQRLLAVTQEASDTSWQALIDEDRLLSRLEVMGNQLQACSKNQTEDSIRKELIALQEDKHNYETTAKESLRRVLQEKIEVVRKLSEVERSLSNTEDECTHLKEMNERTQEELRELANKYNGAVNEIKDLSDKLKVAEGRQEEIQQKGLAEKKELQHKIDEMEEREQELQAKIEALQADNDFTNERLTALQVRLEHLQEKTLKEHNSLGIQVDDFIPKINGSTEKEHFLSKSGGDCTFIHQFIECQNKIIDEGHLTKEEETKLLKENQARVKESNDLSDTLSPSKEKSSDDTTDAQMDDQDLNEPIVKVALLKDELQGAQSETEAKQEIQQLHKELIEAQELARTSKQKCFELQALLEEERKAYRVQVEESNKQINALQAQLRRLQEEIENLRKEKENEISSTRNELVSAQNEILSLQKVAEKAASERDTDISTLQAELQMVRTELERWRKDASDYEKEIVDLQASFQLRCQQCEEQQKEEASRLKGELEKLKAEWIALEAECVKLRKENTSLTSELQRQEKELSSSQKQSLALTSDISVLEMSRKELENQMGSLREKHQRDAASLKTQLSEAESQAKDFQKEYERTQTVLSELKAKYEVAEQQNQSLAEELKQCKENLKLLQEKGNNRQWPWMPVMAALVAVTAVVLYPGLTRASP
;
A
#
# COMPACT_ATOMS: atom_id res chain seq x y z
N ASN A 1 57.89 -18.99 -17.49
CA ASN A 1 57.18 -17.87 -18.16
C ASN A 1 56.18 -18.43 -19.16
N LEU A 2 54.94 -18.65 -18.72
CA LEU A 2 53.81 -18.73 -19.64
C LEU A 2 53.16 -17.34 -19.64
N SER A 3 53.04 -16.75 -20.83
CA SER A 3 52.27 -15.53 -21.05
C SER A 3 50.80 -15.79 -20.71
N SER A 4 50.26 -15.04 -19.75
CA SER A 4 48.81 -15.00 -19.52
C SER A 4 48.11 -14.62 -20.82
N MET A 5 47.19 -15.45 -21.30
CA MET A 5 46.25 -15.01 -22.33
C MET A 5 45.41 -13.86 -21.76
N PRO A 6 45.15 -12.78 -22.52
CA PRO A 6 44.14 -11.80 -22.16
C PRO A 6 42.77 -12.49 -22.23
N SER A 7 42.10 -12.65 -21.08
CA SER A 7 40.83 -13.37 -20.96
C SER A 7 39.75 -12.44 -20.45
N ALA A 8 38.61 -12.40 -21.14
CA ALA A 8 37.46 -11.64 -20.68
C ALA A 8 36.91 -12.24 -19.37
N LEU A 9 36.54 -11.42 -18.40
CA LEU A 9 36.17 -11.86 -17.05
C LEU A 9 34.82 -11.29 -16.63
N ALA A 10 33.91 -12.16 -16.21
CA ALA A 10 32.65 -11.79 -15.56
C ALA A 10 32.69 -12.10 -14.06
N ILE A 11 32.62 -11.06 -13.24
CA ILE A 11 32.54 -11.17 -11.79
C ILE A 11 31.08 -11.13 -11.35
N PHE A 12 30.59 -12.21 -10.73
CA PHE A 12 29.24 -12.30 -10.17
C PHE A 12 29.29 -12.09 -8.66
N THR A 13 28.73 -10.96 -8.18
CA THR A 13 28.62 -10.63 -6.75
C THR A 13 27.21 -10.91 -6.23
N CYS A 14 27.09 -11.51 -5.05
CA CYS A 14 25.79 -11.87 -4.45
C CYS A 14 25.09 -10.63 -3.88
N ARG A 15 23.82 -10.41 -4.23
CA ARG A 15 23.00 -9.32 -3.67
C ARG A 15 22.29 -9.75 -2.38
N PRO A 16 21.89 -8.81 -1.50
CA PRO A 16 21.22 -9.14 -0.23
C PRO A 16 19.89 -9.89 -0.39
N ASN A 17 19.20 -9.70 -1.51
CA ASN A 17 17.95 -10.38 -1.87
C ASN A 17 18.16 -11.68 -2.67
N SER A 18 19.38 -12.21 -2.70
CA SER A 18 19.72 -13.47 -3.38
C SER A 18 19.73 -14.64 -2.41
N HIS A 19 19.44 -15.83 -2.91
CA HIS A 19 19.93 -17.06 -2.30
C HIS A 19 21.47 -17.01 -2.20
N PRO A 20 22.08 -17.32 -1.04
CA PRO A 20 23.51 -17.06 -0.82
C PRO A 20 24.44 -17.82 -1.78
N PHE A 21 25.41 -17.10 -2.35
CA PHE A 21 26.53 -17.70 -3.08
C PHE A 21 27.81 -16.88 -2.89
N GLN A 22 28.98 -17.55 -2.92
CA GLN A 22 30.28 -16.87 -2.93
C GLN A 22 30.55 -16.22 -4.29
N GLU A 23 31.19 -15.06 -4.29
CA GLU A 23 31.59 -14.32 -5.49
C GLU A 23 32.32 -15.20 -6.51
N ARG A 24 31.97 -15.04 -7.80
CA ARG A 24 32.53 -15.85 -8.89
C ARG A 24 33.33 -14.98 -9.84
N HIS A 25 34.50 -15.46 -10.24
CA HIS A 25 35.41 -14.86 -11.22
C HIS A 25 35.42 -15.75 -12.47
N VAL A 26 34.43 -15.55 -13.34
CA VAL A 26 34.14 -16.44 -14.48
C VAL A 26 34.84 -15.92 -15.73
N TYR A 27 35.91 -16.61 -16.14
CA TYR A 27 36.59 -16.35 -17.40
C TYR A 27 35.74 -16.78 -18.60
N LEU A 28 35.65 -15.94 -19.63
CA LEU A 28 34.74 -16.04 -20.79
C LEU A 28 35.49 -16.27 -22.11
N ASP A 29 36.56 -17.07 -22.08
CA ASP A 29 37.27 -17.54 -23.29
C ASP A 29 36.33 -18.35 -24.21
N GLU A 30 35.44 -19.14 -23.60
CA GLU A 30 34.36 -19.88 -24.25
C GLU A 30 33.00 -19.53 -23.59
N PRO A 31 31.85 -19.78 -24.26
CA PRO A 31 30.54 -19.55 -23.67
C PRO A 31 30.31 -20.36 -22.38
N VAL A 32 30.22 -19.66 -21.24
CA VAL A 32 30.03 -20.29 -19.93
C VAL A 32 28.56 -20.49 -19.64
N LYS A 33 28.24 -21.74 -19.27
CA LYS A 33 26.90 -22.18 -18.93
C LYS A 33 26.53 -21.81 -17.49
N ILE A 34 25.36 -21.19 -17.33
CA ILE A 34 24.74 -20.86 -16.05
C ILE A 34 23.69 -21.91 -15.69
N GLY A 35 23.70 -22.41 -14.46
CA GLY A 35 22.68 -23.36 -14.01
C GLY A 35 22.90 -23.98 -12.64
N ARG A 36 22.02 -24.92 -12.32
CA ARG A 36 22.01 -25.61 -11.03
C ARG A 36 23.11 -26.66 -10.89
N SER A 37 23.71 -26.70 -9.70
CA SER A 37 24.59 -27.76 -9.18
C SER A 37 24.08 -29.16 -9.50
N VAL A 38 24.97 -30.00 -10.04
CA VAL A 38 24.74 -31.43 -10.33
C VAL A 38 25.98 -32.24 -10.00
N ALA A 39 25.86 -33.56 -9.88
CA ALA A 39 26.96 -34.43 -9.43
C ALA A 39 28.28 -34.27 -10.22
N ARG A 40 28.22 -33.86 -11.50
CA ARG A 40 29.39 -33.62 -12.37
C ARG A 40 29.81 -32.15 -12.51
N CYS A 41 28.99 -31.20 -12.04
CA CYS A 41 29.24 -29.77 -12.15
C CYS A 41 28.90 -29.13 -10.79
N ARG A 42 29.93 -28.90 -9.98
CA ARG A 42 29.80 -28.29 -8.65
C ARG A 42 30.06 -26.78 -8.73
N PRO A 43 29.47 -25.98 -7.83
CA PRO A 43 29.84 -24.58 -7.66
C PRO A 43 31.35 -24.42 -7.43
N ALA A 44 31.99 -23.54 -8.19
CA ALA A 44 33.38 -23.15 -8.00
C ALA A 44 33.55 -21.67 -8.37
N GLN A 45 34.60 -21.03 -7.85
CA GLN A 45 34.85 -19.60 -8.08
C GLN A 45 34.94 -19.25 -9.57
N ASN A 46 35.48 -20.13 -10.40
CA ASN A 46 35.64 -19.92 -11.84
C ASN A 46 34.42 -20.32 -12.70
N ASN A 47 33.26 -20.63 -12.10
CA ASN A 47 32.08 -21.04 -12.85
C ASN A 47 30.77 -20.38 -12.38
N ALA A 48 29.80 -20.32 -13.28
CA ALA A 48 28.44 -19.83 -13.03
C ALA A 48 27.46 -20.96 -12.60
N THR A 49 27.96 -21.96 -11.85
CA THR A 49 27.12 -23.03 -11.29
C THR A 49 26.69 -22.68 -9.86
N PHE A 50 25.40 -22.73 -9.58
CA PHE A 50 24.81 -22.34 -8.29
C PHE A 50 24.07 -23.51 -7.64
N ASP A 51 24.16 -23.67 -6.32
CA ASP A 51 23.41 -24.69 -5.59
C ASP A 51 21.99 -24.23 -5.22
N CYS A 52 21.26 -23.75 -6.23
CA CYS A 52 19.95 -23.15 -6.05
C CYS A 52 18.84 -23.99 -6.71
N LYS A 53 17.85 -24.40 -5.92
CA LYS A 53 16.79 -25.34 -6.35
C LYS A 53 15.91 -24.78 -7.48
N VAL A 54 15.65 -23.47 -7.50
CA VAL A 54 14.81 -22.81 -8.52
C VAL A 54 15.52 -22.59 -9.87
N LEU A 55 16.82 -22.87 -9.97
CA LEU A 55 17.54 -22.87 -11.25
C LEU A 55 17.35 -24.18 -12.02
N SER A 56 17.36 -24.05 -13.33
CA SER A 56 17.39 -25.16 -14.29
C SER A 56 18.84 -25.68 -14.43
N ARG A 57 19.04 -26.93 -14.85
CA ARG A 57 20.40 -27.49 -15.07
C ARG A 57 21.15 -26.79 -16.21
N ASN A 58 20.39 -26.31 -17.19
CA ASN A 58 20.78 -25.39 -18.24
C ASN A 58 19.79 -24.23 -18.06
N HIS A 59 20.23 -23.09 -17.53
CA HIS A 59 19.35 -21.98 -17.21
C HIS A 59 19.61 -20.82 -18.16
N ALA A 60 20.86 -20.35 -18.21
CA ALA A 60 21.30 -19.35 -19.16
C ALA A 60 22.70 -19.68 -19.72
N LEU A 61 23.12 -18.94 -20.73
CA LEU A 61 24.46 -18.96 -21.31
C LEU A 61 25.00 -17.52 -21.30
N VAL A 62 26.24 -17.33 -20.83
CA VAL A 62 26.95 -16.04 -20.87
C VAL A 62 28.23 -16.18 -21.67
N TRP A 63 28.53 -15.21 -22.53
CA TRP A 63 29.76 -15.22 -23.32
C TRP A 63 30.22 -13.82 -23.68
N PHE A 64 31.50 -13.71 -24.04
CA PHE A 64 32.09 -12.54 -24.64
C PHE A 64 32.25 -12.75 -26.15
N ASP A 65 31.68 -11.88 -26.97
CA ASP A 65 31.91 -11.89 -28.41
C ASP A 65 33.14 -11.05 -28.75
N HIS A 66 34.25 -11.75 -28.96
CA HIS A 66 35.54 -11.21 -29.36
C HIS A 66 35.51 -10.41 -30.67
N LYS A 67 34.47 -10.54 -31.51
CA LYS A 67 34.32 -9.76 -32.76
C LYS A 67 33.67 -8.41 -32.55
N THR A 68 32.74 -8.30 -31.60
CA THR A 68 32.00 -7.05 -31.32
C THR A 68 32.46 -6.35 -30.06
N GLY A 69 33.27 -6.99 -29.22
CA GLY A 69 33.73 -6.45 -27.94
C GLY A 69 32.63 -6.38 -26.88
N LYS A 70 31.56 -7.17 -27.04
CA LYS A 70 30.34 -7.11 -26.22
C LYS A 70 30.12 -8.41 -25.47
N PHE A 71 29.47 -8.29 -24.31
CA PHE A 71 29.05 -9.41 -23.49
C PHE A 71 27.56 -9.69 -23.70
N TYR A 72 27.20 -10.97 -23.78
CA TYR A 72 25.83 -11.40 -24.02
C TYR A 72 25.38 -12.43 -22.99
N LEU A 73 24.09 -12.36 -22.65
CA LEU A 73 23.37 -13.32 -21.84
C LEU A 73 22.15 -13.83 -22.61
N GLN A 74 21.91 -15.14 -22.56
CA GLN A 74 20.77 -15.78 -23.22
C GLN A 74 20.08 -16.78 -22.29
N ASP A 75 18.75 -16.72 -22.19
CA ASP A 75 17.96 -17.74 -21.49
C ASP A 75 17.85 -19.01 -22.35
N THR A 76 18.23 -20.15 -21.77
CA THR A 76 18.29 -21.45 -22.47
C THR A 76 17.08 -22.34 -22.14
N LYS A 77 15.86 -21.80 -22.28
CA LYS A 77 14.58 -22.46 -21.96
C LYS A 77 14.44 -22.76 -20.47
N SER A 78 14.79 -21.77 -19.64
CA SER A 78 14.70 -21.86 -18.20
C SER A 78 13.24 -21.95 -17.73
N SER A 79 13.00 -22.73 -16.69
CA SER A 79 11.63 -22.95 -16.19
C SER A 79 11.07 -21.70 -15.50
N ASN A 80 11.92 -20.98 -14.76
CA ASN A 80 11.54 -19.87 -13.90
C ASN A 80 11.93 -18.48 -14.46
N GLY A 81 12.61 -18.42 -15.61
CA GLY A 81 13.02 -17.18 -16.29
C GLY A 81 14.37 -16.62 -15.85
N THR A 82 15.09 -16.04 -16.82
CA THR A 82 16.25 -15.17 -16.62
C THR A 82 15.82 -13.70 -16.77
N PHE A 83 16.42 -12.81 -15.98
CA PHE A 83 16.10 -11.38 -15.94
C PHE A 83 17.38 -10.54 -15.95
N ILE A 84 17.34 -9.39 -16.64
CA ILE A 84 18.37 -8.33 -16.61
C ILE A 84 17.67 -7.05 -16.14
N ASN A 85 18.15 -6.42 -15.06
CA ASN A 85 17.57 -5.21 -14.47
C ASN A 85 16.05 -5.31 -14.30
N SER A 86 15.59 -6.41 -13.69
CA SER A 86 14.18 -6.80 -13.51
C SER A 86 13.36 -7.07 -14.78
N GLN A 87 13.91 -6.90 -15.98
CA GLN A 87 13.26 -7.24 -17.24
C GLN A 87 13.50 -8.71 -17.61
N ARG A 88 12.42 -9.47 -17.85
CA ARG A 88 12.48 -10.90 -18.22
C ARG A 88 12.84 -11.10 -19.69
N LEU A 89 13.74 -12.03 -20.00
CA LEU A 89 14.25 -12.23 -21.38
C LEU A 89 13.36 -13.11 -22.27
N SER A 90 12.69 -14.11 -21.71
CA SER A 90 11.77 -15.02 -22.42
C SER A 90 10.68 -15.56 -21.49
N ARG A 91 9.61 -16.12 -22.06
CA ARG A 91 8.59 -16.85 -21.26
C ARG A 91 9.18 -18.14 -20.69
N GLY A 92 8.53 -18.70 -19.68
CA GLY A 92 9.00 -19.94 -19.04
C GLY A 92 9.08 -21.10 -20.05
N SER A 93 10.23 -21.77 -20.11
CA SER A 93 10.56 -22.82 -21.07
C SER A 93 10.75 -22.38 -22.54
N GLU A 94 10.81 -21.06 -22.81
CA GLU A 94 11.17 -20.51 -24.12
C GLU A 94 12.60 -19.94 -24.13
N GLU A 95 13.26 -19.98 -25.29
CA GLU A 95 14.62 -19.50 -25.49
C GLU A 95 14.62 -18.01 -25.80
N SER A 96 15.46 -17.21 -25.15
CA SER A 96 15.58 -15.78 -25.49
C SER A 96 16.49 -15.58 -26.69
N PRO A 97 16.39 -14.43 -27.40
CA PRO A 97 17.50 -13.94 -28.18
C PRO A 97 18.71 -13.61 -27.27
N PRO A 98 19.94 -13.53 -27.81
CA PRO A 98 21.09 -12.98 -27.10
C PRO A 98 20.83 -11.51 -26.69
N CYS A 99 20.92 -11.23 -25.40
CA CYS A 99 20.75 -9.89 -24.84
C CYS A 99 22.09 -9.35 -24.37
N GLU A 100 22.44 -8.14 -24.79
CA GLU A 100 23.69 -7.48 -24.38
C GLU A 100 23.64 -7.07 -22.89
N ILE A 101 24.72 -7.34 -22.16
CA ILE A 101 24.90 -7.03 -20.74
C ILE A 101 26.09 -6.10 -20.53
N MET A 102 25.98 -5.20 -19.56
CA MET A 102 26.94 -4.13 -19.25
C MET A 102 27.50 -4.30 -17.84
N SER A 103 28.66 -3.68 -17.54
CA SER A 103 29.19 -3.73 -16.17
C SER A 103 28.28 -2.94 -15.22
N GLY A 104 27.94 -3.53 -14.08
CA GLY A 104 26.99 -3.00 -13.10
C GLY A 104 25.56 -3.53 -13.22
N ASP A 105 25.21 -4.25 -14.29
CA ASP A 105 23.85 -4.81 -14.45
C ASP A 105 23.47 -5.79 -13.32
N VAL A 106 22.19 -5.82 -12.95
CA VAL A 106 21.63 -6.78 -12.00
C VAL A 106 20.99 -7.94 -12.77
N ILE A 107 21.60 -9.11 -12.67
CA ILE A 107 21.17 -10.33 -13.33
C ILE A 107 20.48 -11.24 -12.32
N GLN A 108 19.28 -11.71 -12.64
CA GLN A 108 18.53 -12.64 -11.80
C GLN A 108 18.20 -13.93 -12.55
N PHE A 109 18.39 -15.07 -11.87
CA PHE A 109 18.12 -16.41 -12.37
C PHE A 109 17.02 -17.07 -11.53
N GLY A 110 15.87 -17.29 -12.16
CA GLY A 110 14.65 -17.77 -11.53
C GLY A 110 13.90 -16.72 -10.72
N VAL A 111 12.82 -17.16 -10.08
CA VAL A 111 12.01 -16.40 -9.12
C VAL A 111 11.88 -17.21 -7.85
N ASP A 112 11.55 -16.56 -6.74
CA ASP A 112 11.35 -17.24 -5.46
C ASP A 112 10.13 -18.17 -5.53
N VAL A 113 10.33 -19.43 -5.09
CA VAL A 113 9.27 -20.46 -5.13
C VAL A 113 8.99 -20.98 -3.73
N THR A 114 7.78 -20.75 -3.25
CA THR A 114 7.27 -21.30 -1.99
C THR A 114 6.63 -22.66 -2.20
N GLU A 115 7.12 -23.70 -1.50
CA GLU A 115 6.49 -25.03 -1.56
C GLU A 115 5.22 -25.08 -0.69
N ASN A 116 4.05 -25.09 -1.34
CA ASN A 116 2.72 -25.17 -0.71
C ASN A 116 2.57 -26.34 0.30
N THR A 117 3.36 -27.40 0.16
CA THR A 117 3.31 -28.59 1.03
C THR A 117 4.13 -28.46 2.31
N ARG A 118 5.05 -27.49 2.41
CA ARG A 118 6.01 -27.38 3.53
C ARG A 118 6.25 -25.97 4.05
N LYS A 119 5.67 -24.93 3.43
CA LYS A 119 5.91 -23.50 3.76
C LYS A 119 7.41 -23.10 3.75
N VAL A 120 8.22 -23.75 2.90
CA VAL A 120 9.61 -23.38 2.67
C VAL A 120 9.71 -22.58 1.38
N THR A 121 10.24 -21.36 1.46
CA THR A 121 10.56 -20.53 0.29
C THR A 121 11.97 -20.84 -0.18
N HIS A 122 12.12 -21.19 -1.45
CA HIS A 122 13.42 -21.34 -2.11
C HIS A 122 13.72 -20.07 -2.90
N GLY A 123 14.67 -19.28 -2.41
CA GLY A 123 15.10 -18.03 -3.06
C GLY A 123 15.80 -18.26 -4.41
N CYS A 124 15.67 -17.29 -5.31
CA CYS A 124 16.36 -17.20 -6.59
C CYS A 124 17.80 -16.67 -6.46
N ILE A 125 18.58 -16.70 -7.54
CA ILE A 125 19.92 -16.10 -7.56
C ILE A 125 19.80 -14.68 -8.12
N VAL A 126 20.25 -13.69 -7.36
CA VAL A 126 20.33 -12.28 -7.77
C VAL A 126 21.78 -11.80 -7.65
N SER A 127 22.35 -11.37 -8.76
CA SER A 127 23.76 -10.99 -8.83
C SER A 127 23.95 -9.63 -9.49
N THR A 128 24.81 -8.78 -8.93
CA THR A 128 25.40 -7.70 -9.73
C THR A 128 26.59 -8.27 -10.48
N ILE A 129 26.63 -8.04 -11.79
CA ILE A 129 27.72 -8.48 -12.66
C ILE A 129 28.71 -7.32 -12.89
N LYS A 130 30.00 -7.60 -12.78
CA LYS A 130 31.06 -6.73 -13.34
C LYS A 130 31.74 -7.42 -14.48
N LEU A 131 32.00 -6.70 -15.56
CA LEU A 131 32.50 -7.27 -16.82
C LEU A 131 33.82 -6.60 -17.17
N PHE A 132 34.86 -7.39 -17.40
CA PHE A 132 36.18 -6.92 -17.79
C PHE A 132 36.54 -7.49 -19.16
N LEU A 133 36.95 -6.59 -20.05
CA LEU A 133 37.46 -6.94 -21.37
C LEU A 133 38.79 -7.73 -21.24
N PRO A 134 39.23 -8.44 -22.30
CA PRO A 134 40.49 -9.19 -22.29
C PRO A 134 41.73 -8.35 -21.92
N ASP A 135 41.70 -7.04 -22.18
CA ASP A 135 42.76 -6.08 -21.83
C ASP A 135 42.79 -5.68 -20.33
N GLY A 136 41.84 -6.18 -19.54
CA GLY A 136 41.69 -5.88 -18.11
C GLY A 136 40.90 -4.61 -17.81
N MET A 137 40.40 -3.88 -18.81
CA MET A 137 39.54 -2.71 -18.60
C MET A 137 38.10 -3.15 -18.28
N GLU A 138 37.46 -2.48 -17.33
CA GLU A 138 36.04 -2.70 -17.04
C GLU A 138 35.18 -2.20 -18.22
N ALA A 139 34.23 -3.02 -18.65
CA ALA A 139 33.31 -2.70 -19.74
C ALA A 139 32.41 -1.52 -19.35
N ARG A 140 32.09 -0.66 -20.34
CA ARG A 140 31.43 0.64 -20.08
C ARG A 140 30.11 0.51 -19.29
N PHE A 141 29.84 1.53 -18.48
CA PHE A 141 28.55 1.73 -17.83
C PHE A 141 27.50 2.23 -18.83
N ARG A 142 26.22 2.06 -18.49
CA ARG A 142 25.07 2.38 -19.35
C ARG A 142 24.68 3.88 -19.38
N SER A 143 25.61 4.78 -19.07
CA SER A 143 25.36 6.22 -18.87
C SER A 143 26.02 7.14 -19.91
N ASP A 144 26.93 6.64 -20.76
CA ASP A 144 27.69 7.48 -21.70
C ASP A 144 27.05 7.57 -23.09
N VAL A 145 26.03 8.42 -23.19
CA VAL A 145 25.60 9.11 -24.41
C VAL A 145 25.48 10.58 -23.96
N ILE A 146 26.45 11.47 -24.19
CA ILE A 146 26.87 12.01 -25.49
C ILE A 146 28.36 12.49 -25.47
N HIS A 147 29.06 12.29 -26.60
CA HIS A 147 30.34 12.90 -27.06
C HIS A 147 31.71 12.38 -26.57
N ALA A 148 32.64 12.43 -27.54
CA ALA A 148 34.10 12.19 -27.48
C ALA A 148 34.79 13.44 -28.12
N PRO A 149 36.14 13.58 -28.22
CA PRO A 149 37.23 12.65 -27.86
C PRO A 149 38.51 13.25 -27.19
N LEU A 150 39.12 12.50 -26.24
CA LEU A 150 40.56 12.51 -25.84
C LEU A 150 41.23 13.85 -25.35
N PRO A 151 42.42 13.83 -24.69
CA PRO A 151 43.30 12.71 -24.32
C PRO A 151 43.60 12.59 -22.79
N SER A 152 44.63 11.79 -22.48
CA SER A 152 45.02 11.19 -21.18
C SER A 152 45.68 12.14 -20.15
N PRO A 153 45.81 11.72 -18.86
CA PRO A 153 46.18 12.60 -17.75
C PRO A 153 47.70 12.70 -17.49
N VAL A 154 48.09 13.75 -16.77
CA VAL A 154 49.37 13.84 -16.03
C VAL A 154 49.09 14.26 -14.59
N ASP A 155 49.93 13.78 -13.68
CA ASP A 155 49.74 13.71 -12.22
C ASP A 155 49.56 15.04 -11.44
N LYS A 156 48.70 14.94 -10.41
CA LYS A 156 48.83 15.50 -9.04
C LYS A 156 49.12 17.00 -8.86
N VAL A 157 48.20 17.70 -8.20
CA VAL A 157 48.38 18.34 -6.87
C VAL A 157 47.02 18.83 -6.32
N ALA A 158 46.95 19.06 -5.01
CA ALA A 158 45.86 19.74 -4.27
C ALA A 158 44.50 19.03 -4.21
N ALA A 159 44.38 18.11 -3.25
CA ALA A 159 43.12 18.00 -2.51
C ALA A 159 42.92 19.31 -1.70
N ASN A 160 41.87 20.09 -2.01
CA ASN A 160 41.21 21.05 -1.11
C ASN A 160 40.05 21.79 -1.81
N THR A 161 38.97 21.08 -2.12
CA THR A 161 37.65 21.67 -2.40
C THR A 161 36.56 20.79 -1.76
N PRO A 162 35.65 21.34 -0.93
CA PRO A 162 34.68 20.54 -0.20
C PRO A 162 33.60 19.94 -1.12
N SER A 163 33.20 18.72 -0.78
CA SER A 163 32.28 17.85 -1.54
C SER A 163 30.81 18.32 -1.52
N MET A 164 30.50 19.46 -2.14
CA MET A 164 29.10 19.89 -2.33
C MET A 164 28.34 18.99 -3.32
N TYR A 165 29.02 18.55 -4.39
CA TYR A 165 28.41 17.75 -5.47
C TYR A 165 27.81 16.42 -4.99
N SER A 166 28.39 15.78 -3.97
CA SER A 166 27.88 14.51 -3.41
C SER A 166 26.53 14.69 -2.69
N GLN A 167 26.31 15.84 -2.04
CA GLN A 167 25.08 16.11 -1.30
C GLN A 167 23.91 16.38 -2.25
N GLU A 168 24.13 17.15 -3.32
CA GLU A 168 23.14 17.38 -4.36
C GLU A 168 22.80 16.10 -5.13
N LEU A 169 23.80 15.26 -5.43
CA LEU A 169 23.57 13.96 -6.09
C LEU A 169 22.79 12.99 -5.20
N PHE A 170 23.08 12.96 -3.89
CA PHE A 170 22.34 12.16 -2.92
C PHE A 170 20.90 12.66 -2.77
N GLN A 171 20.70 13.98 -2.69
CA GLN A 171 19.39 14.58 -2.57
C GLN A 171 18.55 14.40 -3.84
N LEU A 172 19.16 14.46 -5.03
CA LEU A 172 18.52 14.10 -6.29
C LEU A 172 18.16 12.61 -6.34
N SER A 173 19.05 11.72 -5.91
CA SER A 173 18.76 10.28 -5.76
C SER A 173 17.60 10.01 -4.80
N GLN A 174 17.53 10.75 -3.70
CA GLN A 174 16.43 10.67 -2.74
C GLN A 174 15.10 11.11 -3.36
N TYR A 175 15.08 12.24 -4.09
CA TYR A 175 13.88 12.68 -4.82
C TYR A 175 13.47 11.69 -5.93
N LEU A 176 14.43 11.05 -6.62
CA LEU A 176 14.14 10.04 -7.64
C LEU A 176 13.55 8.76 -7.03
N GLN A 177 14.06 8.30 -5.89
CA GLN A 177 13.46 7.19 -5.14
C GLN A 177 12.07 7.54 -4.59
N GLU A 178 11.87 8.77 -4.11
CA GLU A 178 10.58 9.26 -3.64
C GLU A 178 9.55 9.42 -4.77
N ALA A 179 9.98 9.80 -5.97
CA ALA A 179 9.14 9.87 -7.16
C ALA A 179 8.75 8.46 -7.63
N LEU A 180 9.72 7.55 -7.76
CA LEU A 180 9.49 6.15 -8.12
C LEU A 180 8.55 5.44 -7.13
N HIS A 181 8.69 5.71 -5.83
CA HIS A 181 7.80 5.13 -4.82
C HIS A 181 6.37 5.69 -4.91
N ARG A 182 6.21 7.00 -5.19
CA ARG A 182 4.89 7.59 -5.45
C ARG A 182 4.26 7.02 -6.74
N GLU A 183 5.04 6.85 -7.80
CA GLU A 183 4.62 6.25 -9.06
C GLU A 183 4.12 4.82 -8.85
N GLN A 184 4.91 3.95 -8.19
CA GLN A 184 4.49 2.59 -7.83
C GLN A 184 3.21 2.56 -6.98
N MET A 185 3.06 3.50 -6.03
CA MET A 185 1.86 3.56 -5.20
C MET A 185 0.63 4.05 -5.99
N LEU A 186 0.82 4.90 -7.00
CA LEU A 186 -0.23 5.32 -7.94
C LEU A 186 -0.61 4.17 -8.88
N GLU A 187 0.35 3.44 -9.45
CA GLU A 187 0.09 2.22 -10.23
C GLU A 187 -0.69 1.18 -9.42
N GLN A 188 -0.30 0.95 -8.16
CA GLN A 188 -0.97 0.00 -7.27
C GLN A 188 -2.40 0.44 -6.89
N LYS A 189 -2.62 1.75 -6.68
CA LYS A 189 -3.96 2.33 -6.51
C LYS A 189 -4.80 2.19 -7.78
N LEU A 190 -4.24 2.47 -8.94
CA LEU A 190 -4.92 2.38 -10.23
C LEU A 190 -5.30 0.94 -10.58
N ALA A 191 -4.39 -0.02 -10.36
CA ALA A 191 -4.67 -1.45 -10.48
C ALA A 191 -5.75 -1.94 -9.48
N THR A 192 -5.83 -1.32 -8.30
CA THR A 192 -6.86 -1.63 -7.29
C THR A 192 -8.21 -1.03 -7.66
N LEU A 193 -8.24 0.19 -8.19
CA LEU A 193 -9.45 0.83 -8.74
C LEU A 193 -9.99 0.07 -9.96
N GLN A 194 -9.12 -0.37 -10.88
CA GLN A 194 -9.51 -1.23 -12.01
C GLN A 194 -10.11 -2.55 -11.55
N ARG A 195 -9.54 -3.17 -10.51
CA ARG A 195 -10.08 -4.41 -9.93
C ARG A 195 -11.43 -4.19 -9.24
N LEU A 196 -11.58 -3.09 -8.50
CA LEU A 196 -12.85 -2.68 -7.91
C LEU A 196 -13.91 -2.43 -8.97
N LEU A 197 -13.60 -1.68 -10.02
CA LEU A 197 -14.50 -1.41 -11.15
C LEU A 197 -14.98 -2.71 -11.80
N ALA A 198 -14.07 -3.65 -12.07
CA ALA A 198 -14.41 -4.96 -12.62
C ALA A 198 -15.34 -5.77 -11.71
N VAL A 199 -15.07 -5.80 -10.39
CA VAL A 199 -15.92 -6.48 -9.40
C VAL A 199 -17.29 -5.81 -9.26
N THR A 200 -17.36 -4.48 -9.28
CA THR A 200 -18.63 -3.74 -9.27
C THR A 200 -19.44 -3.98 -10.54
N GLN A 201 -18.77 -4.11 -11.70
CA GLN A 201 -19.44 -4.43 -12.96
C GLN A 201 -19.96 -5.88 -12.98
N GLU A 202 -19.16 -6.86 -12.51
CA GLU A 202 -19.60 -8.26 -12.35
C GLU A 202 -20.78 -8.37 -11.35
N ALA A 203 -20.76 -7.60 -10.26
CA ALA A 203 -21.87 -7.50 -9.31
C ALA A 203 -23.13 -6.84 -9.91
N SER A 204 -22.96 -5.82 -10.75
CA SER A 204 -24.04 -5.22 -11.55
C SER A 204 -24.67 -6.27 -12.48
N ASP A 205 -23.85 -6.95 -13.28
CA ASP A 205 -24.32 -7.89 -14.30
C ASP A 205 -25.00 -9.10 -13.67
N THR A 206 -24.50 -9.60 -12.54
CA THR A 206 -25.18 -10.65 -11.75
C THR A 206 -26.47 -10.14 -11.09
N SER A 207 -26.55 -8.89 -10.66
CA SER A 207 -27.79 -8.30 -10.14
C SER A 207 -28.86 -8.12 -11.22
N TRP A 208 -28.48 -7.69 -12.43
CA TRP A 208 -29.37 -7.65 -13.60
C TRP A 208 -29.85 -9.05 -13.99
N GLN A 209 -28.94 -10.03 -13.99
CA GLN A 209 -29.27 -11.42 -14.30
C GLN A 209 -30.27 -12.01 -13.30
N ALA A 210 -30.08 -11.75 -11.99
CA ALA A 210 -31.02 -12.16 -10.95
C ALA A 210 -32.41 -11.55 -11.14
N LEU A 211 -32.49 -10.29 -11.55
CA LEU A 211 -33.76 -9.58 -11.79
C LEU A 211 -34.51 -10.12 -13.03
N ILE A 212 -33.78 -10.53 -14.07
CA ILE A 212 -34.33 -11.24 -15.23
C ILE A 212 -34.82 -12.66 -14.85
N ASP A 213 -34.10 -13.35 -13.99
CA ASP A 213 -34.49 -14.68 -13.52
C ASP A 213 -35.68 -14.62 -12.53
N GLU A 214 -35.84 -13.52 -11.78
CA GLU A 214 -37.04 -13.22 -10.99
C GLU A 214 -38.28 -13.00 -11.87
N ASP A 215 -38.17 -12.20 -12.94
CA ASP A 215 -39.27 -11.97 -13.89
C ASP A 215 -39.69 -13.26 -14.63
N ARG A 216 -38.72 -14.14 -14.93
CA ARG A 216 -38.98 -15.52 -15.39
C ARG A 216 -39.69 -16.39 -14.36
N LEU A 217 -39.34 -16.26 -13.07
CA LEU A 217 -39.99 -16.97 -11.97
C LEU A 217 -41.44 -16.50 -11.79
N LEU A 218 -41.70 -15.19 -11.86
CA LEU A 218 -43.04 -14.61 -11.84
C LEU A 218 -43.88 -15.10 -13.02
N SER A 219 -43.34 -15.04 -14.24
CA SER A 219 -43.99 -15.58 -15.44
C SER A 219 -44.31 -17.08 -15.31
N ARG A 220 -43.41 -17.86 -14.69
CA ARG A 220 -43.63 -19.30 -14.44
C ARG A 220 -44.65 -19.56 -13.34
N LEU A 221 -44.70 -18.74 -12.29
CA LEU A 221 -45.72 -18.78 -11.25
C LEU A 221 -47.10 -18.46 -11.81
N GLU A 222 -47.23 -17.50 -12.72
CA GLU A 222 -48.48 -17.21 -13.42
C GLU A 222 -48.95 -18.42 -14.27
N VAL A 223 -48.04 -19.05 -15.03
CA VAL A 223 -48.35 -20.27 -15.78
C VAL A 223 -48.74 -21.43 -14.85
N MET A 224 -48.04 -21.62 -13.72
CA MET A 224 -48.39 -22.65 -12.74
C MET A 224 -49.72 -22.37 -12.02
N GLY A 225 -50.05 -21.10 -11.75
CA GLY A 225 -51.36 -20.70 -11.22
C GLY A 225 -52.50 -21.01 -12.20
N ASN A 226 -52.31 -20.70 -13.48
CA ASN A 226 -53.24 -21.06 -14.55
C ASN A 226 -53.38 -22.59 -14.71
N GLN A 227 -52.30 -23.36 -14.56
CA GLN A 227 -52.34 -24.82 -14.57
C GLN A 227 -53.05 -25.39 -13.33
N LEU A 228 -52.81 -24.86 -12.13
CA LEU A 228 -53.54 -25.22 -10.91
C LEU A 228 -55.04 -24.98 -11.05
N GLN A 229 -55.44 -23.84 -11.63
CA GLN A 229 -56.85 -23.51 -11.88
C GLN A 229 -57.51 -24.38 -12.97
N ALA A 230 -56.73 -24.99 -13.86
CA ALA A 230 -57.19 -26.01 -14.79
C ALA A 230 -57.28 -27.40 -14.15
N CYS A 231 -56.27 -27.79 -13.36
CA CYS A 231 -56.22 -29.06 -12.62
C CYS A 231 -57.34 -29.18 -11.58
N SER A 232 -57.69 -28.09 -10.88
CA SER A 232 -58.72 -28.09 -9.83
C SER A 232 -60.12 -28.52 -10.32
N LYS A 233 -60.34 -28.61 -11.64
CA LYS A 233 -61.63 -28.99 -12.25
C LYS A 233 -61.73 -30.48 -12.60
N ASN A 234 -60.64 -31.25 -12.63
CA ASN A 234 -60.61 -32.60 -13.22
C ASN A 234 -59.70 -33.64 -12.50
N GLN A 235 -59.27 -33.40 -11.26
CA GLN A 235 -58.37 -34.35 -10.58
C GLN A 235 -59.07 -35.65 -10.11
N THR A 236 -58.53 -36.79 -10.56
CA THR A 236 -58.85 -38.12 -10.05
C THR A 236 -57.90 -38.52 -8.91
N GLU A 237 -58.30 -39.48 -8.06
CA GLU A 237 -57.52 -39.92 -6.90
C GLU A 237 -56.09 -40.37 -7.26
N ASP A 238 -55.93 -40.98 -8.44
CA ASP A 238 -54.64 -41.43 -8.97
C ASP A 238 -53.75 -40.27 -9.47
N SER A 239 -54.35 -39.15 -9.87
CA SER A 239 -53.63 -37.90 -10.17
C SER A 239 -53.05 -37.30 -8.89
N ILE A 240 -53.88 -37.23 -7.83
CA ILE A 240 -53.49 -36.68 -6.53
C ILE A 240 -52.36 -37.51 -5.90
N ARG A 241 -52.40 -38.85 -6.01
CA ARG A 241 -51.29 -39.72 -5.55
C ARG A 241 -49.96 -39.43 -6.27
N LYS A 242 -49.99 -39.22 -7.60
CA LYS A 242 -48.78 -38.90 -8.37
C LYS A 242 -48.23 -37.51 -8.03
N GLU A 243 -49.11 -36.54 -7.87
CA GLU A 243 -48.75 -35.16 -7.48
C GLU A 243 -48.16 -35.11 -6.06
N LEU A 244 -48.69 -35.91 -5.12
CA LEU A 244 -48.12 -36.08 -3.79
C LEU A 244 -46.71 -36.69 -3.81
N ILE A 245 -46.47 -37.69 -4.66
CA ILE A 245 -45.13 -38.30 -4.84
C ILE A 245 -44.15 -37.27 -5.43
N ALA A 246 -44.56 -36.52 -6.47
CA ALA A 246 -43.73 -35.48 -7.06
C ALA A 246 -43.37 -34.38 -6.04
N LEU A 247 -44.33 -33.91 -5.23
CA LEU A 247 -44.08 -32.95 -4.15
C LEU A 247 -43.14 -33.51 -3.06
N GLN A 248 -43.19 -34.82 -2.80
CA GLN A 248 -42.30 -35.49 -1.86
C GLN A 248 -40.85 -35.56 -2.40
N GLU A 249 -40.67 -35.85 -3.70
CA GLU A 249 -39.37 -35.82 -4.38
C GLU A 249 -38.81 -34.40 -4.49
N ASP A 250 -39.62 -33.42 -4.90
CA ASP A 250 -39.22 -32.00 -4.94
C ASP A 250 -38.78 -31.51 -3.55
N LYS A 251 -39.54 -31.81 -2.49
CA LYS A 251 -39.13 -31.51 -1.12
C LYS A 251 -37.76 -32.10 -0.78
N HIS A 252 -37.50 -33.35 -1.15
CA HIS A 252 -36.22 -34.01 -0.89
C HIS A 252 -35.07 -33.36 -1.70
N ASN A 253 -35.33 -32.99 -2.94
CA ASN A 253 -34.38 -32.29 -3.81
C ASN A 253 -34.04 -30.90 -3.23
N TYR A 254 -35.03 -30.09 -2.87
CA TYR A 254 -34.82 -28.79 -2.22
C TYR A 254 -34.04 -28.93 -0.90
N GLU A 255 -34.39 -29.88 -0.04
CA GLU A 255 -33.70 -30.11 1.24
C GLU A 255 -32.23 -30.53 1.02
N THR A 256 -31.96 -31.32 -0.02
CA THR A 256 -30.60 -31.75 -0.37
C THR A 256 -29.77 -30.59 -0.94
N THR A 257 -30.31 -29.85 -1.92
CA THR A 257 -29.66 -28.67 -2.50
C THR A 257 -29.39 -27.59 -1.46
N ALA A 258 -30.33 -27.35 -0.53
CA ALA A 258 -30.14 -26.40 0.56
C ALA A 258 -29.00 -26.83 1.50
N LYS A 259 -28.92 -28.12 1.88
CA LYS A 259 -27.83 -28.66 2.70
C LYS A 259 -26.47 -28.57 2.01
N GLU A 260 -26.40 -28.81 0.70
CA GLU A 260 -25.15 -28.68 -0.06
C GLU A 260 -24.71 -27.22 -0.23
N SER A 261 -25.66 -26.30 -0.44
CA SER A 261 -25.39 -24.87 -0.45
C SER A 261 -24.84 -24.40 0.92
N LEU A 262 -25.48 -24.81 2.03
CA LEU A 262 -25.01 -24.50 3.38
C LEU A 262 -23.61 -25.03 3.65
N ARG A 263 -23.30 -26.26 3.21
CA ARG A 263 -21.95 -26.85 3.31
C ARG A 263 -20.92 -26.04 2.52
N ARG A 264 -21.27 -25.57 1.32
CA ARG A 264 -20.38 -24.76 0.47
C ARG A 264 -20.03 -23.43 1.13
N VAL A 265 -21.03 -22.70 1.62
CA VAL A 265 -20.85 -21.44 2.38
C VAL A 265 -20.05 -21.67 3.66
N LEU A 266 -20.24 -22.79 4.36
CA LEU A 266 -19.45 -23.13 5.54
C LEU A 266 -17.97 -23.38 5.18
N GLN A 267 -17.70 -24.06 4.07
CA GLN A 267 -16.35 -24.31 3.56
C GLN A 267 -15.66 -23.01 3.13
N GLU A 268 -16.37 -22.13 2.43
CA GLU A 268 -15.90 -20.79 2.05
C GLU A 268 -15.58 -19.95 3.28
N LYS A 269 -16.44 -19.96 4.32
CA LYS A 269 -16.17 -19.28 5.59
C LYS A 269 -14.89 -19.79 6.26
N ILE A 270 -14.66 -21.11 6.28
CA ILE A 270 -13.43 -21.70 6.83
C ILE A 270 -12.20 -21.22 6.05
N GLU A 271 -12.27 -21.20 4.72
CA GLU A 271 -11.16 -20.75 3.87
C GLU A 271 -10.89 -19.25 4.00
N VAL A 272 -11.93 -18.42 4.19
CA VAL A 272 -11.78 -16.98 4.50
C VAL A 272 -11.14 -16.76 5.87
N VAL A 273 -11.55 -17.48 6.92
CA VAL A 273 -10.93 -17.40 8.25
C VAL A 273 -9.46 -17.86 8.20
N ARG A 274 -9.15 -18.90 7.43
CA ARG A 274 -7.78 -19.35 7.19
C ARG A 274 -6.94 -18.26 6.52
N LYS A 275 -7.49 -17.56 5.52
CA LYS A 275 -6.82 -16.43 4.85
C LYS A 275 -6.67 -15.22 5.77
N LEU A 276 -7.66 -14.91 6.62
CA LEU A 276 -7.58 -13.84 7.62
C LEU A 276 -6.38 -14.08 8.55
N SER A 277 -6.29 -15.26 9.18
CA SER A 277 -5.15 -15.60 10.06
C SER A 277 -3.78 -15.63 9.35
N GLU A 278 -3.76 -15.74 8.02
CA GLU A 278 -2.56 -15.65 7.21
C GLU A 278 -2.15 -14.19 6.96
N VAL A 279 -3.12 -13.31 6.74
CA VAL A 279 -2.93 -11.86 6.62
C VAL A 279 -2.54 -11.24 7.96
N GLU A 280 -3.24 -11.57 9.06
CA GLU A 280 -2.93 -11.08 10.42
C GLU A 280 -1.48 -11.39 10.82
N ARG A 281 -1.01 -12.61 10.55
CA ARG A 281 0.39 -12.99 10.78
C ARG A 281 1.35 -12.24 9.86
N SER A 282 1.00 -11.99 8.60
CA SER A 282 1.86 -11.18 7.73
C SER A 282 1.93 -9.73 8.18
N LEU A 283 0.82 -9.17 8.70
CA LEU A 283 0.76 -7.83 9.27
C LEU A 283 1.68 -7.72 10.49
N SER A 284 1.56 -8.65 11.45
CA SER A 284 2.44 -8.71 12.63
C SER A 284 3.92 -8.75 12.23
N ASN A 285 4.30 -9.57 11.24
CA ASN A 285 5.68 -9.61 10.75
C ASN A 285 6.12 -8.25 10.16
N THR A 286 5.27 -7.57 9.39
CA THR A 286 5.59 -6.24 8.83
C THR A 286 5.62 -5.13 9.89
N GLU A 287 4.85 -5.27 10.97
CA GLU A 287 4.91 -4.37 12.14
C GLU A 287 6.24 -4.56 12.89
N ASP A 288 6.68 -5.80 13.10
CA ASP A 288 7.99 -6.13 13.69
C ASP A 288 9.15 -5.58 12.81
N GLU A 289 9.09 -5.77 11.48
CA GLU A 289 10.09 -5.19 10.56
C GLU A 289 10.09 -3.65 10.59
N CYS A 290 8.91 -3.02 10.68
CA CYS A 290 8.79 -1.57 10.76
C CYS A 290 9.35 -1.01 12.07
N THR A 291 9.11 -1.67 13.21
CA THR A 291 9.71 -1.27 14.49
C THR A 291 11.23 -1.42 14.47
N HIS A 292 11.76 -2.52 13.92
CA HIS A 292 13.20 -2.71 13.77
C HIS A 292 13.88 -1.65 12.90
N LEU A 293 13.26 -1.30 11.75
CA LEU A 293 13.74 -0.23 10.88
C LEU A 293 13.71 1.14 11.57
N LYS A 294 12.69 1.40 12.40
CA LYS A 294 12.60 2.63 13.20
C LYS A 294 13.71 2.72 14.25
N GLU A 295 13.96 1.65 15.01
CA GLU A 295 15.07 1.59 15.97
C GLU A 295 16.45 1.75 15.31
N MET A 296 16.60 1.24 14.08
CA MET A 296 17.84 1.39 13.32
C MET A 296 18.03 2.84 12.83
N ASN A 297 16.95 3.49 12.38
CA ASN A 297 16.96 4.91 12.00
C ASN A 297 17.31 5.80 13.21
N GLU A 298 16.64 5.59 14.36
CA GLU A 298 16.92 6.31 15.61
C GLU A 298 18.40 6.17 16.04
N ARG A 299 18.98 4.97 15.93
CA ARG A 299 20.42 4.74 16.16
C ARG A 299 21.31 5.53 15.20
N THR A 300 21.07 5.46 13.88
CA THR A 300 21.86 6.22 12.90
C THR A 300 21.70 7.74 13.05
N GLN A 301 20.53 8.21 13.49
CA GLN A 301 20.29 9.63 13.75
C GLN A 301 21.08 10.12 14.98
N GLU A 302 21.24 9.29 16.01
CA GLU A 302 22.07 9.61 17.16
C GLU A 302 23.58 9.56 16.82
N GLU A 303 24.03 8.59 16.02
CA GLU A 303 25.41 8.56 15.48
C GLU A 303 25.74 9.83 14.67
N LEU A 304 24.81 10.30 13.83
CA LEU A 304 24.94 11.57 13.11
C LEU A 304 24.96 12.78 14.04
N ARG A 305 24.15 12.78 15.11
CA ARG A 305 24.14 13.84 16.13
C ARG A 305 25.48 13.88 16.89
N GLU A 306 26.03 12.73 17.28
CA GLU A 306 27.36 12.64 17.85
C GLU A 306 28.45 13.17 16.91
N LEU A 307 28.39 12.81 15.63
CA LEU A 307 29.37 13.24 14.63
C LEU A 307 29.30 14.77 14.41
N ALA A 308 28.10 15.33 14.36
CA ALA A 308 27.89 16.78 14.29
C ALA A 308 28.43 17.50 15.54
N ASN A 309 28.24 16.93 16.74
CA ASN A 309 28.81 17.47 17.98
C ASN A 309 30.34 17.42 17.97
N LYS A 310 30.95 16.32 17.50
CA LYS A 310 32.41 16.19 17.32
C LYS A 310 32.96 17.22 16.31
N TYR A 311 32.26 17.42 15.19
CA TYR A 311 32.61 18.45 14.20
C TYR A 311 32.55 19.87 14.78
N ASN A 312 31.48 20.21 15.50
CA ASN A 312 31.34 21.51 16.16
C ASN A 312 32.45 21.74 17.21
N GLY A 313 32.87 20.69 17.93
CA GLY A 313 34.05 20.73 18.81
C GLY A 313 35.33 21.12 18.06
N ALA A 314 35.64 20.42 16.98
CA ALA A 314 36.82 20.71 16.15
C ALA A 314 36.78 22.12 15.52
N VAL A 315 35.61 22.61 15.11
CA VAL A 315 35.44 23.98 14.60
C VAL A 315 35.74 25.02 15.68
N ASN A 316 35.32 24.79 16.93
CA ASN A 316 35.66 25.66 18.05
C ASN A 316 37.16 25.64 18.37
N GLU A 317 37.81 24.47 18.34
CA GLU A 317 39.26 24.35 18.52
C GLU A 317 40.04 25.09 17.42
N ILE A 318 39.63 24.97 16.15
CA ILE A 318 40.21 25.73 15.03
C ILE A 318 40.05 27.23 15.23
N LYS A 319 38.89 27.68 15.74
CA LYS A 319 38.65 29.09 16.05
C LYS A 319 39.57 29.58 17.17
N ASP A 320 39.68 28.85 18.27
CA ASP A 320 40.57 29.18 19.39
C ASP A 320 42.05 29.24 18.96
N LEU A 321 42.47 28.36 18.05
CA LEU A 321 43.80 28.39 17.44
C LEU A 321 43.98 29.60 16.50
N SER A 322 42.97 29.94 15.69
CA SER A 322 42.99 31.12 14.82
C SER A 322 43.07 32.44 15.61
N ASP A 323 42.34 32.55 16.72
CA ASP A 323 42.38 33.75 17.56
C ASP A 323 43.71 33.85 18.33
N LYS A 324 44.32 32.71 18.75
CA LYS A 324 45.70 32.68 19.26
C LYS A 324 46.73 33.10 18.20
N LEU A 325 46.55 32.66 16.95
CA LEU A 325 47.43 33.03 15.82
C LEU A 325 47.41 34.55 15.61
N LYS A 326 46.23 35.18 15.52
CA LYS A 326 46.10 36.64 15.37
C LYS A 326 46.76 37.42 16.49
N VAL A 327 46.67 36.94 17.74
CA VAL A 327 47.36 37.56 18.88
C VAL A 327 48.89 37.43 18.77
N ALA A 328 49.38 36.31 18.23
CA ALA A 328 50.82 36.15 17.96
C ALA A 328 51.29 37.03 16.79
N GLU A 329 50.53 37.11 15.70
CA GLU A 329 50.77 37.97 14.55
C GLU A 329 50.84 39.45 14.97
N GLY A 330 49.86 39.95 15.73
CA GLY A 330 49.86 41.33 16.24
C GLY A 330 51.07 41.65 17.12
N ARG A 331 51.48 40.73 17.99
CA ARG A 331 52.72 40.87 18.79
C ARG A 331 53.98 40.89 17.91
N GLN A 332 53.99 40.11 16.83
CA GLN A 332 55.10 40.10 15.88
C GLN A 332 55.17 41.44 15.11
N GLU A 333 54.03 42.01 14.71
CA GLU A 333 53.97 43.35 14.10
C GLU A 333 54.46 44.44 15.06
N GLU A 334 54.05 44.42 16.34
CA GLU A 334 54.54 45.34 17.38
C GLU A 334 56.07 45.27 17.53
N ILE A 335 56.62 44.04 17.61
CA ILE A 335 58.07 43.83 17.71
C ILE A 335 58.79 44.32 16.45
N GLN A 336 58.25 44.07 15.26
CA GLN A 336 58.82 44.55 13.99
C GLN A 336 58.80 46.08 13.90
N GLN A 337 57.70 46.74 14.29
CA GLN A 337 57.64 48.20 14.32
C GLN A 337 58.63 48.79 15.33
N LYS A 338 58.77 48.18 16.52
CA LYS A 338 59.75 48.61 17.52
C LYS A 338 61.18 48.48 17.00
N GLY A 339 61.53 47.35 16.39
CA GLY A 339 62.86 47.16 15.78
C GLY A 339 63.13 48.11 14.60
N LEU A 340 62.11 48.48 13.83
CA LEU A 340 62.20 49.51 12.78
C LEU A 340 62.43 50.91 13.36
N ALA A 341 61.77 51.25 14.48
CA ALA A 341 61.97 52.52 15.17
C ALA A 341 63.37 52.62 15.78
N GLU A 342 63.81 51.58 16.50
CA GLU A 342 65.16 51.48 17.07
C GLU A 342 66.24 51.57 15.97
N LYS A 343 66.04 50.90 14.83
CA LYS A 343 66.94 51.02 13.67
C LYS A 343 67.02 52.45 13.12
N LYS A 344 65.89 53.17 13.03
CA LYS A 344 65.88 54.58 12.58
C LYS A 344 66.61 55.50 13.56
N GLU A 345 66.41 55.30 14.86
CA GLU A 345 67.10 56.07 15.90
C GLU A 345 68.62 55.83 15.87
N LEU A 346 69.04 54.57 15.68
CA LEU A 346 70.46 54.23 15.51
C LEU A 346 71.06 54.81 14.23
N GLN A 347 70.32 54.81 13.11
CA GLN A 347 70.78 55.45 11.88
C GLN A 347 70.98 56.96 12.08
N HIS A 348 70.01 57.66 12.66
CA HIS A 348 70.13 59.10 12.95
C HIS A 348 71.35 59.41 13.83
N LYS A 349 71.69 58.54 14.80
CA LYS A 349 72.89 58.68 15.63
C LYS A 349 74.19 58.43 14.87
N ILE A 350 74.18 57.58 13.84
CA ILE A 350 75.33 57.38 12.94
C ILE A 350 75.50 58.64 12.09
N ASP A 351 74.45 59.10 11.43
CA ASP A 351 74.45 60.29 10.57
C ASP A 351 74.95 61.54 11.35
N GLU A 352 74.47 61.72 12.59
CA GLU A 352 74.92 62.75 13.54
C GLU A 352 76.41 62.65 13.96
N MET A 353 76.98 61.44 13.96
CA MET A 353 78.39 61.23 14.29
C MET A 353 79.27 61.45 13.06
N GLU A 354 78.81 61.07 11.88
CA GLU A 354 79.45 61.36 10.59
C GLU A 354 79.51 62.87 10.32
N GLU A 355 78.46 63.63 10.64
CA GLU A 355 78.48 65.11 10.53
C GLU A 355 79.53 65.73 11.47
N ARG A 356 79.62 65.26 12.72
CA ARG A 356 80.63 65.71 13.68
C ARG A 356 82.05 65.31 13.28
N GLU A 357 82.22 64.15 12.64
CA GLU A 357 83.51 63.72 12.08
C GLU A 357 83.92 64.66 10.93
N GLN A 358 83.00 65.00 10.02
CA GLN A 358 83.24 65.96 8.93
C GLN A 358 83.58 67.35 9.47
N GLU A 359 82.89 67.85 10.50
CA GLU A 359 83.24 69.11 11.16
C GLU A 359 84.65 69.10 11.75
N LEU A 360 85.06 68.00 12.39
CA LEU A 360 86.38 67.86 12.99
C LEU A 360 87.46 67.74 11.92
N GLN A 361 87.19 67.00 10.84
CA GLN A 361 88.08 66.88 9.68
C GLN A 361 88.33 68.25 9.02
N ALA A 362 87.26 69.04 8.79
CA ALA A 362 87.39 70.40 8.27
C ALA A 362 88.19 71.34 9.21
N LYS A 363 88.06 71.17 10.53
CA LYS A 363 88.89 71.90 11.53
C LYS A 363 90.36 71.46 11.49
N ILE A 364 90.64 70.17 11.26
CA ILE A 364 92.01 69.66 11.10
C ILE A 364 92.65 70.24 9.83
N GLU A 365 91.93 70.23 8.70
CA GLU A 365 92.41 70.79 7.43
C GLU A 365 92.68 72.31 7.53
N ALA A 366 91.80 73.06 8.20
CA ALA A 366 92.02 74.48 8.48
C ALA A 366 93.27 74.72 9.34
N LEU A 367 93.47 73.92 10.40
CA LEU A 367 94.66 74.01 11.27
C LEU A 367 95.95 73.58 10.56
N GLN A 368 95.88 72.63 9.62
CA GLN A 368 97.00 72.26 8.76
C GLN A 368 97.39 73.41 7.83
N ALA A 369 96.41 74.03 7.16
CA ALA A 369 96.65 75.20 6.30
C ALA A 369 97.24 76.39 7.07
N ASP A 370 96.76 76.66 8.29
CA ASP A 370 97.37 77.66 9.18
C ASP A 370 98.81 77.29 9.59
N ASN A 371 99.08 76.00 9.87
CA ASN A 371 100.43 75.53 10.20
C ASN A 371 101.39 75.72 9.01
N ASP A 372 100.98 75.29 7.82
CA ASP A 372 101.74 75.45 6.58
C ASP A 372 102.03 76.92 6.28
N PHE A 373 101.03 77.81 6.41
CA PHE A 373 101.24 79.25 6.29
C PHE A 373 102.23 79.80 7.33
N THR A 374 102.19 79.30 8.57
CA THR A 374 103.22 79.69 9.57
C THR A 374 104.60 79.15 9.23
N ASN A 375 104.72 77.93 8.68
CA ASN A 375 105.98 77.31 8.27
C ASN A 375 106.59 78.00 7.05
N GLU A 376 105.79 78.38 6.05
CA GLU A 376 106.25 79.21 4.93
C GLU A 376 106.78 80.56 5.43
N ARG A 377 106.04 81.22 6.34
CA ARG A 377 106.45 82.49 6.93
C ARG A 377 107.72 82.37 7.77
N LEU A 378 107.91 81.24 8.46
CA LEU A 378 109.11 80.93 9.23
C LEU A 378 110.31 80.67 8.29
N THR A 379 110.10 79.90 7.23
CA THR A 379 111.09 79.64 6.17
C THR A 379 111.52 80.93 5.48
N ALA A 380 110.59 81.83 5.15
CA ALA A 380 110.89 83.14 4.58
C ALA A 380 111.69 84.04 5.53
N LEU A 381 111.43 83.97 6.84
CA LEU A 381 112.27 84.63 7.86
C LEU A 381 113.65 83.98 7.98
N GLN A 382 113.74 82.66 7.86
CA GLN A 382 114.98 81.89 7.95
C GLN A 382 115.91 82.18 6.76
N VAL A 383 115.38 82.18 5.53
CA VAL A 383 116.10 82.64 4.32
C VAL A 383 116.54 84.09 4.47
N ARG A 384 115.71 84.98 5.04
CA ARG A 384 116.09 86.38 5.30
C ARG A 384 117.19 86.50 6.36
N LEU A 385 117.29 85.56 7.30
CA LEU A 385 118.32 85.49 8.32
C LEU A 385 119.64 84.96 7.74
N GLU A 386 119.58 83.92 6.90
CA GLU A 386 120.72 83.44 6.10
C GLU A 386 121.25 84.55 5.18
N HIS A 387 120.38 85.29 4.50
CA HIS A 387 120.79 86.42 3.65
C HIS A 387 121.42 87.58 4.45
N LEU A 388 121.12 87.70 5.75
CA LEU A 388 121.83 88.62 6.65
C LEU A 388 123.18 88.06 7.10
N GLN A 389 123.28 86.75 7.40
CA GLN A 389 124.54 86.07 7.72
C GLN A 389 125.51 86.06 6.54
N GLU A 390 125.03 85.81 5.32
CA GLU A 390 125.79 85.84 4.07
C GLU A 390 126.28 87.27 3.74
N LYS A 391 125.55 88.30 4.22
CA LYS A 391 125.94 89.70 4.12
C LYS A 391 126.98 90.11 5.17
N THR A 392 126.96 89.56 6.39
CA THR A 392 128.07 89.73 7.34
C THR A 392 129.31 88.90 6.99
N LEU A 393 129.17 87.80 6.24
CA LEU A 393 130.29 86.96 5.80
C LEU A 393 131.17 87.56 4.67
N LYS A 394 130.81 88.74 4.13
CA LYS A 394 131.65 89.48 3.14
C LYS A 394 132.35 90.72 3.70
N GLU A 395 132.12 91.07 4.96
CA GLU A 395 132.80 92.19 5.65
C GLU A 395 133.22 91.79 7.08
N HIS A 396 134.15 90.84 7.21
CA HIS A 396 135.29 90.91 8.15
C HIS A 396 136.14 89.62 8.12
N ASN A 397 137.40 89.75 7.72
CA ASN A 397 138.43 88.73 7.96
C ASN A 397 139.19 89.01 9.26
N SER A 398 139.63 87.94 9.95
CA SER A 398 140.69 87.85 10.98
C SER A 398 140.25 87.59 12.44
N LEU A 399 141.02 86.72 13.12
CA LEU A 399 140.94 86.21 14.52
C LEU A 399 139.74 85.25 14.81
N GLY A 400 139.90 83.99 15.24
CA GLY A 400 141.08 83.14 15.45
C GLY A 400 141.39 82.85 16.93
N ILE A 401 141.00 81.65 17.43
CA ILE A 401 141.67 80.78 18.45
C ILE A 401 140.84 79.49 18.68
N GLN A 402 141.52 78.41 19.11
CA GLN A 402 141.05 77.01 19.21
C GLN A 402 140.47 76.65 20.60
N VAL A 403 139.79 75.49 20.72
CA VAL A 403 140.25 74.26 21.44
C VAL A 403 139.11 73.23 21.54
N ASP A 404 139.50 71.96 21.62
CA ASP A 404 138.73 70.72 21.43
C ASP A 404 137.87 70.19 22.61
N ASP A 405 137.04 69.19 22.27
CA ASP A 405 136.93 67.85 22.91
C ASP A 405 135.79 67.48 23.91
N PHE A 406 135.55 66.16 23.99
CA PHE A 406 134.76 65.34 24.94
C PHE A 406 133.24 65.08 24.78
N ILE A 407 132.96 63.92 24.17
CA ILE A 407 131.96 62.89 24.60
C ILE A 407 132.20 62.52 26.10
N PRO A 408 131.22 62.12 26.99
CA PRO A 408 130.04 61.24 26.75
C PRO A 408 128.70 61.49 27.52
N LYS A 409 127.61 60.92 26.97
CA LYS A 409 126.70 59.87 27.54
C LYS A 409 126.56 59.74 29.10
N ILE A 410 125.32 59.78 29.62
CA ILE A 410 124.63 58.83 30.57
C ILE A 410 123.58 59.49 31.51
N ASN A 411 122.41 58.83 31.61
CA ASN A 411 121.34 58.80 32.65
C ASN A 411 121.18 59.90 33.73
N GLY A 412 119.92 60.36 33.88
CA GLY A 412 119.04 59.78 34.93
C GLY A 412 118.48 60.68 36.03
N SER A 413 117.18 60.51 36.30
CA SER A 413 116.45 60.89 37.55
C SER A 413 116.33 62.41 37.89
N THR A 414 115.38 62.90 38.68
CA THR A 414 114.37 62.27 39.57
C THR A 414 113.12 63.20 39.74
N GLU A 415 112.02 62.63 40.28
CA GLU A 415 110.98 63.26 41.15
C GLU A 415 110.28 64.57 40.70
N LYS A 416 108.95 64.55 40.48
CA LYS A 416 107.86 64.62 41.50
C LYS A 416 107.94 65.85 42.41
N GLU A 417 106.95 66.75 42.30
CA GLU A 417 105.77 66.73 43.19
C GLU A 417 104.66 67.74 42.77
N HIS A 418 103.42 67.37 43.13
CA HIS A 418 102.24 68.18 43.46
C HIS A 418 102.16 69.67 43.05
N PHE A 419 101.04 70.07 42.41
CA PHE A 419 99.90 70.67 43.14
C PHE A 419 98.59 70.63 42.33
N LEU A 420 97.46 70.70 43.05
CA LEU A 420 96.09 70.40 42.57
C LEU A 420 95.22 71.65 42.33
N SER A 421 94.12 71.44 41.58
CA SER A 421 92.80 72.12 41.67
C SER A 421 92.58 73.44 40.90
N LYS A 422 91.78 73.40 39.83
CA LYS A 422 90.28 73.55 39.88
C LYS A 422 89.63 73.46 38.49
N SER A 423 88.34 73.10 38.47
CA SER A 423 87.38 73.03 37.34
C SER A 423 87.74 72.13 36.14
N GLY A 424 86.84 71.35 35.56
CA GLY A 424 85.43 71.07 35.90
C GLY A 424 84.62 70.68 34.65
N GLY A 425 83.92 69.54 34.69
CA GLY A 425 83.10 69.03 33.57
C GLY A 425 83.18 67.51 33.49
N ASP A 426 82.04 66.83 33.63
CA ASP A 426 81.98 65.37 33.74
C ASP A 426 82.24 64.65 32.41
N CYS A 427 83.10 63.64 32.45
CA CYS A 427 83.27 62.63 31.40
C CYS A 427 83.40 61.26 32.05
N THR A 428 82.28 60.52 32.13
CA THR A 428 82.21 59.12 32.61
C THR A 428 81.40 58.24 31.66
N PHE A 429 81.63 58.40 30.36
CA PHE A 429 81.54 57.25 29.45
C PHE A 429 82.70 56.27 29.77
N ILE A 430 82.53 54.98 29.45
CA ILE A 430 83.48 53.88 29.71
C ILE A 430 83.51 53.37 31.17
N HIS A 431 82.36 53.33 31.86
CA HIS A 431 82.17 52.37 32.96
C HIS A 431 80.72 51.83 33.09
N GLN A 432 80.14 51.38 31.97
CA GLN A 432 78.76 50.83 31.99
C GLN A 432 78.47 49.80 30.87
N PHE A 433 79.43 48.93 30.50
CA PHE A 433 79.24 47.96 29.41
C PHE A 433 79.61 46.49 29.75
N ILE A 434 79.88 46.16 31.03
CA ILE A 434 80.28 44.79 31.44
C ILE A 434 79.38 44.19 32.54
N GLU A 435 78.43 44.95 33.10
CA GLU A 435 77.60 44.50 34.25
C GLU A 435 76.11 44.29 33.90
N CYS A 436 75.82 43.48 32.88
CA CYS A 436 74.47 42.94 32.63
C CYS A 436 74.42 41.54 32.00
N GLN A 437 75.46 40.71 32.18
CA GLN A 437 75.34 39.25 32.08
C GLN A 437 75.44 38.64 33.48
N ASN A 438 74.30 38.37 34.12
CA ASN A 438 74.07 37.26 35.07
C ASN A 438 72.75 37.46 35.86
N LYS A 439 71.62 36.97 35.32
CA LYS A 439 70.47 36.41 36.06
C LYS A 439 69.40 35.87 35.11
N ILE A 440 68.67 34.84 35.57
CA ILE A 440 67.51 34.17 34.93
C ILE A 440 67.88 33.09 33.89
N ILE A 441 68.57 32.05 34.38
CA ILE A 441 68.14 30.64 34.34
C ILE A 441 68.16 30.26 35.85
N ASP A 442 67.13 29.70 36.51
CA ASP A 442 66.32 28.50 36.25
C ASP A 442 64.85 28.64 36.71
N GLU A 443 63.92 28.04 35.98
CA GLU A 443 62.91 27.04 36.44
C GLU A 443 61.86 26.77 35.32
N GLY A 444 61.55 25.51 35.00
CA GLY A 444 60.39 25.15 34.15
C GLY A 444 60.61 24.24 32.92
N HIS A 445 61.21 23.07 33.12
CA HIS A 445 61.50 22.02 32.12
C HIS A 445 60.33 21.49 31.24
N LEU A 446 60.72 20.74 30.18
CA LEU A 446 59.98 19.78 29.32
C LEU A 446 59.24 20.41 28.11
N THR A 447 59.33 19.89 26.86
CA THR A 447 60.03 18.70 26.30
C THR A 447 60.84 19.04 25.03
N LYS A 448 61.75 18.16 24.64
CA LYS A 448 62.35 18.12 23.29
C LYS A 448 61.62 17.08 22.46
N GLU A 449 61.35 17.35 21.18
CA GLU A 449 61.40 16.35 20.10
C GLU A 449 61.36 17.05 18.72
N GLU A 450 62.08 16.45 17.75
CA GLU A 450 61.92 16.53 16.27
C GLU A 450 61.94 17.93 15.60
N GLU A 451 62.97 18.32 14.83
CA GLU A 451 63.54 17.79 13.56
C GLU A 451 63.12 18.58 12.29
N THR A 452 64.07 19.40 11.81
CA THR A 452 64.38 19.68 10.40
C THR A 452 63.58 20.71 9.56
N LYS A 453 64.31 21.22 8.56
CA LYS A 453 63.90 21.81 7.25
C LYS A 453 63.58 23.31 7.12
N LEU A 454 64.56 23.96 6.47
CA LEU A 454 64.43 24.77 5.25
C LEU A 454 63.75 26.14 5.30
N LEU A 455 64.62 27.16 5.31
CA LEU A 455 64.72 28.21 4.28
C LEU A 455 63.42 28.85 3.74
N LYS A 456 63.20 30.08 4.21
CA LYS A 456 62.95 31.30 3.43
C LYS A 456 61.91 31.22 2.30
N GLU A 457 60.72 31.72 2.62
CA GLU A 457 59.94 32.51 1.67
C GLU A 457 59.22 33.63 2.44
N ASN A 458 59.52 34.90 2.15
CA ASN A 458 58.55 35.80 1.52
C ASN A 458 59.03 37.25 1.35
N GLN A 459 58.39 37.93 0.41
CA GLN A 459 58.74 39.26 -0.09
C GLN A 459 58.12 40.42 0.71
N ALA A 460 58.81 41.56 0.62
CA ALA A 460 58.32 42.93 0.41
C ALA A 460 56.89 43.34 0.81
N ARG A 461 56.83 44.49 1.49
CA ARG A 461 56.10 45.74 1.14
C ARG A 461 56.84 46.90 1.86
N VAL A 462 56.85 48.16 1.42
CA VAL A 462 55.72 49.10 1.29
C VAL A 462 56.13 50.30 0.41
N LYS A 463 55.30 50.57 -0.61
CA LYS A 463 54.73 51.85 -1.11
C LYS A 463 55.54 53.17 -1.19
N GLU A 464 55.41 53.75 -2.39
CA GLU A 464 54.83 55.08 -2.73
C GLU A 464 55.28 56.36 -1.98
N SER A 465 55.80 57.31 -2.77
CA SER A 465 55.40 58.72 -2.66
C SER A 465 55.47 59.39 -4.04
N ASN A 466 54.41 60.12 -4.42
CA ASN A 466 54.42 61.07 -5.53
C ASN A 466 55.11 62.36 -5.08
N ASP A 467 55.76 63.07 -5.99
CA ASP A 467 55.40 64.46 -6.28
C ASP A 467 55.90 64.90 -7.66
N LEU A 468 55.22 65.88 -8.26
CA LEU A 468 55.40 66.35 -9.64
C LEU A 468 55.98 67.77 -9.68
N SER A 469 56.87 68.07 -10.63
CA SER A 469 56.92 69.39 -11.32
C SER A 469 57.93 69.45 -12.48
N ASP A 470 57.40 69.65 -13.70
CA ASP A 470 57.93 70.35 -14.88
C ASP A 470 59.43 70.73 -15.01
N THR A 471 60.06 70.31 -16.13
CA THR A 471 60.14 71.14 -17.36
C THR A 471 60.66 70.33 -18.57
N LEU A 472 60.43 70.81 -19.79
CA LEU A 472 60.47 70.00 -21.05
C LEU A 472 61.70 70.21 -21.96
N SER A 473 62.06 69.14 -22.68
CA SER A 473 62.76 69.12 -24.00
C SER A 473 64.24 69.57 -24.04
N PRO A 474 65.04 69.23 -25.10
CA PRO A 474 64.69 68.76 -26.46
C PRO A 474 65.33 67.41 -26.90
N SER A 475 64.59 66.53 -27.59
CA SER A 475 64.50 66.35 -29.07
C SER A 475 65.46 65.30 -29.69
N LYS A 476 64.90 64.43 -30.53
CA LYS A 476 65.62 63.47 -31.40
C LYS A 476 65.96 64.10 -32.75
N GLU A 477 67.11 63.74 -33.31
CA GLU A 477 67.36 63.36 -34.73
C GLU A 477 68.79 62.75 -34.79
N LYS A 478 69.02 61.56 -35.38
CA LYS A 478 69.37 61.28 -36.80
C LYS A 478 70.57 62.12 -37.30
N SER A 479 71.59 61.59 -38.00
CA SER A 479 71.78 60.26 -38.60
C SER A 479 73.26 59.96 -38.97
N SER A 480 73.49 58.68 -39.31
CA SER A 480 74.59 58.04 -40.05
C SER A 480 75.41 58.81 -41.10
N ASP A 481 76.65 58.34 -41.27
CA ASP A 481 77.46 58.12 -42.50
C ASP A 481 77.67 59.22 -43.57
N ASP A 482 78.93 59.67 -43.59
CA ASP A 482 79.94 59.37 -44.64
C ASP A 482 80.18 60.34 -45.83
N THR A 483 81.46 60.36 -46.22
CA THR A 483 82.12 60.82 -47.46
C THR A 483 82.69 62.25 -47.61
N THR A 484 84.03 62.27 -47.72
CA THR A 484 84.90 62.95 -48.70
C THR A 484 85.42 64.40 -48.52
N ASP A 485 86.76 64.47 -48.46
CA ASP A 485 87.71 65.30 -49.23
C ASP A 485 87.33 66.76 -49.63
N ALA A 486 88.17 67.73 -49.23
CA ALA A 486 89.37 68.09 -50.03
C ALA A 486 90.17 69.30 -49.49
N GLN A 487 91.47 69.07 -49.24
CA GLN A 487 92.64 69.90 -49.62
C GLN A 487 92.87 71.36 -49.15
N MET A 488 94.17 71.73 -49.27
CA MET A 488 94.83 73.04 -49.21
C MET A 488 95.27 73.54 -47.81
N ASP A 489 96.54 73.92 -47.58
CA ASP A 489 97.74 73.88 -48.45
C ASP A 489 99.05 73.85 -47.63
N ASP A 490 100.16 73.54 -48.31
CA ASP A 490 101.55 73.64 -47.83
C ASP A 490 102.04 75.11 -47.62
N GLN A 491 103.28 75.25 -47.10
CA GLN A 491 104.06 76.47 -46.78
C GLN A 491 103.89 76.94 -45.31
N ASP A 492 104.95 77.22 -44.53
CA ASP A 492 106.38 77.38 -44.87
C ASP A 492 107.31 77.10 -43.65
N LEU A 493 108.63 77.20 -43.88
CA LEU A 493 109.76 77.13 -42.92
C LEU A 493 110.22 75.73 -42.43
N ASN A 494 111.17 75.20 -43.20
CA ASN A 494 112.27 74.39 -42.67
C ASN A 494 113.63 75.07 -43.03
N GLU A 495 114.68 74.74 -42.26
CA GLU A 495 116.11 75.06 -42.53
C GLU A 495 116.60 76.55 -42.45
N PRO A 496 117.92 76.81 -42.36
CA PRO A 496 118.83 76.26 -41.34
C PRO A 496 119.86 77.31 -40.83
N ILE A 497 120.53 77.06 -39.68
CA ILE A 497 121.82 77.72 -39.38
C ILE A 497 122.88 76.68 -38.95
N VAL A 498 123.65 76.21 -39.94
CA VAL A 498 124.95 75.57 -39.74
C VAL A 498 125.94 76.21 -40.71
N LYS A 499 126.82 77.08 -40.18
CA LYS A 499 128.21 77.40 -40.60
C LYS A 499 128.59 78.83 -40.23
N VAL A 500 129.42 78.96 -39.19
CA VAL A 500 130.67 79.73 -39.31
C VAL A 500 131.76 78.88 -38.70
N ALA A 501 132.66 78.38 -39.54
CA ALA A 501 133.95 77.83 -39.14
C ALA A 501 135.03 78.69 -39.80
N LEU A 502 136.21 78.71 -39.18
CA LEU A 502 137.44 79.38 -39.65
C LEU A 502 137.45 80.93 -39.53
N LEU A 503 138.02 81.40 -38.43
CA LEU A 503 139.19 82.26 -38.55
C LEU A 503 140.36 81.61 -37.81
N LYS A 504 141.51 81.59 -38.48
CA LYS A 504 142.75 80.94 -38.05
C LYS A 504 143.89 81.93 -38.30
N ASP A 505 144.84 81.93 -37.38
CA ASP A 505 146.19 82.51 -37.44
C ASP A 505 146.39 84.04 -37.23
N GLU A 506 147.46 84.30 -36.47
CA GLU A 506 148.36 85.46 -36.43
C GLU A 506 147.95 86.81 -35.80
N LEU A 507 148.42 87.02 -34.56
CA LEU A 507 149.39 88.11 -34.31
C LEU A 507 150.42 87.74 -33.21
N GLN A 508 151.68 88.06 -33.45
CA GLN A 508 152.82 87.85 -32.54
C GLN A 508 152.87 88.90 -31.41
N GLY A 509 153.47 88.60 -30.26
CA GLY A 509 153.64 89.64 -29.22
C GLY A 509 154.24 89.26 -27.86
N ALA A 510 155.37 88.55 -27.83
CA ALA A 510 156.40 88.55 -26.76
C ALA A 510 156.02 88.55 -25.24
N GLN A 511 156.58 87.57 -24.50
CA GLN A 511 156.95 87.59 -23.07
C GLN A 511 155.84 87.48 -21.98
N SER A 512 155.48 86.25 -21.59
CA SER A 512 155.97 85.62 -20.34
C SER A 512 155.34 84.23 -20.12
N GLU A 513 156.17 83.17 -20.16
CA GLU A 513 155.69 81.78 -20.30
C GLU A 513 155.42 81.07 -18.96
N THR A 514 154.48 81.55 -18.16
CA THR A 514 154.03 80.83 -16.93
C THR A 514 152.53 80.89 -16.64
N GLU A 515 151.84 82.01 -16.85
CA GLU A 515 150.49 82.21 -16.29
C GLU A 515 149.36 81.61 -17.18
N ALA A 516 149.51 81.64 -18.50
CA ALA A 516 148.50 81.12 -19.44
C ALA A 516 148.23 79.60 -19.34
N LYS A 517 149.03 78.82 -18.60
CA LYS A 517 148.77 77.39 -18.34
C LYS A 517 147.74 77.15 -17.23
N GLN A 518 147.57 78.07 -16.29
CA GLN A 518 146.62 77.90 -15.18
C GLN A 518 145.18 78.25 -15.61
N GLU A 519 144.98 79.33 -16.37
CA GLU A 519 143.64 79.70 -16.86
C GLU A 519 143.04 78.66 -17.82
N ILE A 520 143.86 78.06 -18.70
CA ILE A 520 143.39 76.98 -19.59
C ILE A 520 143.00 75.72 -18.81
N GLN A 521 143.69 75.41 -17.69
CA GLN A 521 143.31 74.32 -16.79
C GLN A 521 142.03 74.62 -16.00
N GLN A 522 141.87 75.87 -15.53
CA GLN A 522 140.67 76.35 -14.86
C GLN A 522 139.43 76.21 -15.77
N LEU A 523 139.52 76.71 -17.01
CA LEU A 523 138.45 76.60 -18.02
C LEU A 523 138.16 75.14 -18.44
N HIS A 524 139.18 74.26 -18.48
CA HIS A 524 138.95 72.83 -18.71
C HIS A 524 138.18 72.18 -17.55
N LYS A 525 138.46 72.56 -16.31
CA LYS A 525 137.76 72.06 -15.12
C LYS A 525 136.31 72.52 -15.11
N GLU A 526 136.06 73.79 -15.36
CA GLU A 526 134.70 74.37 -15.47
C GLU A 526 133.91 73.75 -16.64
N LEU A 527 134.55 73.45 -17.77
CA LEU A 527 133.91 72.74 -18.89
C LEU A 527 133.52 71.31 -18.53
N ILE A 528 134.38 70.57 -17.80
CA ILE A 528 134.08 69.21 -17.33
C ILE A 528 132.94 69.25 -16.30
N GLU A 529 132.99 70.15 -15.32
CA GLU A 529 131.94 70.33 -14.31
C GLU A 529 130.60 70.70 -14.96
N ALA A 530 130.59 71.61 -15.95
CA ALA A 530 129.39 71.92 -16.73
C ALA A 530 128.89 70.71 -17.56
N GLN A 531 129.79 69.89 -18.11
CA GLN A 531 129.42 68.69 -18.86
C GLN A 531 128.88 67.57 -17.95
N GLU A 532 129.36 67.46 -16.70
CA GLU A 532 128.81 66.57 -15.68
C GLU A 532 127.47 67.07 -15.13
N LEU A 533 127.30 68.38 -14.94
CA LEU A 533 126.01 68.98 -14.59
C LEU A 533 124.97 68.77 -15.70
N ALA A 534 125.37 68.91 -16.96
CA ALA A 534 124.52 68.61 -18.11
C ALA A 534 124.17 67.11 -18.21
N ARG A 535 125.12 66.21 -17.92
CA ARG A 535 124.85 64.76 -17.84
C ARG A 535 123.86 64.42 -16.72
N THR A 536 124.04 64.97 -15.52
CA THR A 536 123.13 64.73 -14.39
C THR A 536 121.75 65.36 -14.59
N SER A 537 121.67 66.54 -15.22
CA SER A 537 120.38 67.14 -15.63
C SER A 537 119.65 66.26 -16.66
N LYS A 538 120.38 65.72 -17.65
CA LYS A 538 119.83 64.77 -18.64
C LYS A 538 119.37 63.46 -18.00
N GLN A 539 120.14 62.94 -17.04
CA GLN A 539 119.80 61.76 -16.24
C GLN A 539 118.48 61.97 -15.48
N LYS A 540 118.36 63.08 -14.73
CA LYS A 540 117.14 63.46 -14.01
C LYS A 540 115.93 63.65 -14.95
N CYS A 541 116.16 64.18 -16.15
CA CYS A 541 115.10 64.34 -17.15
C CYS A 541 114.58 62.97 -17.64
N PHE A 542 115.45 61.97 -17.85
CA PHE A 542 115.02 60.60 -18.14
C PHE A 542 114.33 59.92 -16.96
N GLU A 543 114.78 60.14 -15.73
CA GLU A 543 114.15 59.60 -14.52
C GLU A 543 112.73 60.17 -14.32
N LEU A 544 112.55 61.48 -14.47
CA LEU A 544 111.23 62.13 -14.46
C LEU A 544 110.34 61.65 -15.61
N GLN A 545 110.91 61.44 -16.80
CA GLN A 545 110.15 60.90 -17.94
C GLN A 545 109.71 59.45 -17.68
N ALA A 546 110.53 58.63 -17.02
CA ALA A 546 110.19 57.26 -16.64
C ALA A 546 109.07 57.22 -15.58
N LEU A 547 109.15 58.08 -14.55
CA LEU A 547 108.08 58.21 -13.53
C LEU A 547 106.76 58.67 -14.16
N LEU A 548 106.79 59.67 -15.05
CA LEU A 548 105.61 60.12 -15.79
C LEU A 548 105.01 59.00 -16.67
N GLU A 549 105.85 58.18 -17.30
CA GLU A 549 105.44 57.02 -18.10
C GLU A 549 104.80 55.92 -17.22
N GLU A 550 105.28 55.75 -15.99
CA GLU A 550 104.76 54.81 -14.98
C GLU A 550 103.42 55.28 -14.40
N GLU A 551 103.29 56.54 -13.98
CA GLU A 551 102.00 57.13 -13.57
C GLU A 551 100.96 57.03 -14.69
N ARG A 552 101.34 57.35 -15.94
CA ARG A 552 100.47 57.17 -17.11
C ARG A 552 100.06 55.72 -17.34
N LYS A 553 100.86 54.72 -16.96
CA LYS A 553 100.46 53.30 -17.00
C LYS A 553 99.49 52.99 -15.86
N ALA A 554 99.77 53.44 -14.64
CA ALA A 554 98.87 53.25 -13.49
C ALA A 554 97.47 53.84 -13.75
N TYR A 555 97.40 55.09 -14.25
CA TYR A 555 96.13 55.72 -14.65
C TYR A 555 95.39 54.95 -15.76
N ARG A 556 96.09 54.42 -16.77
CA ARG A 556 95.46 53.59 -17.82
C ARG A 556 94.83 52.33 -17.22
N VAL A 557 95.55 51.62 -16.34
CA VAL A 557 95.02 50.42 -15.67
C VAL A 557 93.81 50.76 -14.78
N GLN A 558 93.84 51.88 -14.06
CA GLN A 558 92.70 52.33 -13.25
C GLN A 558 91.48 52.70 -14.10
N VAL A 559 91.68 53.34 -15.26
CA VAL A 559 90.62 53.65 -16.24
C VAL A 559 90.08 52.36 -16.88
N GLU A 560 90.92 51.37 -17.18
CA GLU A 560 90.46 50.07 -17.67
C GLU A 560 89.64 49.30 -16.62
N GLU A 561 90.07 49.30 -15.35
CA GLU A 561 89.37 48.58 -14.28
C GLU A 561 88.04 49.23 -13.91
N SER A 562 87.98 50.57 -13.83
CA SER A 562 86.73 51.30 -13.66
C SER A 562 85.78 51.12 -14.86
N ASN A 563 86.29 51.08 -16.10
CA ASN A 563 85.46 50.72 -17.27
C ASN A 563 84.91 49.29 -17.20
N LYS A 564 85.68 48.30 -16.71
CA LYS A 564 85.18 46.93 -16.48
C LYS A 564 84.05 46.92 -15.45
N GLN A 565 84.20 47.67 -14.35
CA GLN A 565 83.16 47.80 -13.32
C GLN A 565 81.89 48.47 -13.86
N ILE A 566 82.02 49.56 -14.63
CA ILE A 566 80.90 50.25 -15.29
C ILE A 566 80.18 49.28 -16.25
N ASN A 567 80.92 48.53 -17.07
CA ASN A 567 80.33 47.56 -17.99
C ASN A 567 79.61 46.41 -17.24
N ALA A 568 80.16 45.93 -16.12
CA ALA A 568 79.53 44.91 -15.29
C ALA A 568 78.22 45.42 -14.66
N LEU A 569 78.21 46.65 -14.13
CA LEU A 569 77.02 47.30 -13.57
C LEU A 569 75.97 47.57 -14.65
N GLN A 570 76.36 48.03 -15.84
CA GLN A 570 75.43 48.19 -16.97
C GLN A 570 74.83 46.85 -17.42
N ALA A 571 75.60 45.76 -17.40
CA ALA A 571 75.08 44.42 -17.71
C ALA A 571 74.10 43.91 -16.65
N GLN A 572 74.37 44.16 -15.36
CA GLN A 572 73.43 43.86 -14.27
C GLN A 572 72.14 44.68 -14.38
N LEU A 573 72.24 45.98 -14.66
CA LEU A 573 71.10 46.87 -14.84
C LEU A 573 70.18 46.41 -15.99
N ARG A 574 70.76 45.97 -17.12
CA ARG A 574 69.98 45.42 -18.25
C ARG A 574 69.24 44.14 -17.88
N ARG A 575 69.87 43.22 -17.14
CA ARG A 575 69.20 41.99 -16.66
C ARG A 575 68.04 42.31 -15.72
N LEU A 576 68.24 43.21 -14.76
CA LEU A 576 67.17 43.65 -13.85
C LEU A 576 66.02 44.33 -14.60
N GLN A 577 66.30 45.12 -15.64
CA GLN A 577 65.27 45.70 -16.51
C GLN A 577 64.47 44.63 -17.25
N GLU A 578 65.11 43.58 -17.75
CA GLU A 578 64.47 42.45 -18.43
C GLU A 578 63.63 41.59 -17.46
N GLU A 579 64.15 41.30 -16.26
CA GLU A 579 63.43 40.61 -15.18
C GLU A 579 62.17 41.39 -14.75
N ILE A 580 62.28 42.71 -14.55
CA ILE A 580 61.14 43.58 -14.20
C ILE A 580 60.08 43.56 -15.30
N GLU A 581 60.48 43.60 -16.57
CA GLU A 581 59.55 43.59 -17.71
C GLU A 581 58.87 42.22 -17.89
N ASN A 582 59.57 41.12 -17.62
CA ASN A 582 58.99 39.78 -17.64
C ASN A 582 57.98 39.60 -16.50
N LEU A 583 58.31 40.01 -15.27
CA LEU A 583 57.39 40.00 -14.13
C LEU A 583 56.14 40.87 -14.35
N ARG A 584 56.28 42.00 -15.06
CA ARG A 584 55.13 42.83 -15.46
C ARG A 584 54.20 42.10 -16.41
N LYS A 585 54.73 41.40 -17.42
CA LYS A 585 53.94 40.61 -18.38
C LYS A 585 53.27 39.42 -17.71
N GLU A 586 53.97 38.72 -16.84
CA GLU A 586 53.44 37.59 -16.06
C GLU A 586 52.25 38.04 -15.21
N LYS A 587 52.42 39.12 -14.44
CA LYS A 587 51.34 39.75 -13.66
C LYS A 587 50.14 40.17 -14.53
N GLU A 588 50.37 40.79 -15.68
CA GLU A 588 49.28 41.21 -16.58
C GLU A 588 48.52 40.00 -17.15
N ASN A 589 49.24 38.92 -17.49
CA ASN A 589 48.66 37.66 -17.94
C ASN A 589 47.81 37.01 -16.83
N GLU A 590 48.30 36.92 -15.60
CA GLU A 590 47.55 36.41 -14.45
C GLU A 590 46.29 37.24 -14.15
N ILE A 591 46.40 38.57 -14.18
CA ILE A 591 45.25 39.48 -14.04
C ILE A 591 44.22 39.24 -15.16
N SER A 592 44.68 38.98 -16.39
CA SER A 592 43.79 38.68 -17.51
C SER A 592 43.09 37.31 -17.37
N SER A 593 43.81 36.27 -16.90
CA SER A 593 43.23 34.93 -16.68
C SER A 593 42.18 34.97 -15.57
N THR A 594 42.56 35.47 -14.40
CA THR A 594 41.65 35.59 -13.24
C THR A 594 40.42 36.45 -13.55
N ARG A 595 40.55 37.50 -14.37
CA ARG A 595 39.42 38.29 -14.86
C ARG A 595 38.50 37.49 -15.80
N ASN A 596 39.06 36.69 -16.71
CA ASN A 596 38.27 35.83 -17.60
C ASN A 596 37.54 34.72 -16.85
N GLU A 597 38.21 34.09 -15.88
CA GLU A 597 37.63 33.10 -14.97
C GLU A 597 36.48 33.70 -14.15
N LEU A 598 36.66 34.91 -13.60
CA LEU A 598 35.59 35.63 -12.89
C LEU A 598 34.37 35.91 -13.78
N VAL A 599 34.58 36.31 -15.03
CA VAL A 599 33.49 36.52 -16.00
C VAL A 599 32.80 35.19 -16.34
N SER A 600 33.54 34.10 -16.47
CA SER A 600 32.97 32.75 -16.67
C SER A 600 32.09 32.34 -15.49
N ALA A 601 32.58 32.48 -14.26
CA ALA A 601 31.84 32.18 -13.05
C ALA A 601 30.58 33.06 -12.89
N GLN A 602 30.64 34.35 -13.24
CA GLN A 602 29.47 35.23 -13.26
C GLN A 602 28.41 34.77 -14.26
N ASN A 603 28.82 34.35 -15.47
CA ASN A 603 27.90 33.81 -16.48
C ASN A 603 27.28 32.47 -16.03
N GLU A 604 28.05 31.62 -15.37
CA GLU A 604 27.56 30.35 -14.81
C GLU A 604 26.53 30.61 -13.70
N ILE A 605 26.82 31.50 -12.75
CA ILE A 605 25.88 31.93 -11.70
C ILE A 605 24.57 32.46 -12.30
N LEU A 606 24.63 33.31 -13.34
CA LEU A 606 23.43 33.79 -14.05
C LEU A 606 22.63 32.66 -14.70
N SER A 607 23.31 31.65 -15.26
CA SER A 607 22.65 30.48 -15.86
C SER A 607 21.95 29.62 -14.80
N LEU A 608 22.62 29.39 -13.65
CA LEU A 608 22.09 28.63 -12.52
C LEU A 608 20.91 29.36 -11.87
N GLN A 609 20.99 30.69 -11.70
CA GLN A 609 19.87 31.50 -11.22
C GLN A 609 18.62 31.35 -12.10
N LYS A 610 18.79 31.40 -13.43
CA LYS A 610 17.69 31.23 -14.39
C LYS A 610 17.08 29.82 -14.34
N VAL A 611 17.90 28.78 -14.16
CA VAL A 611 17.42 27.40 -13.96
C VAL A 611 16.67 27.26 -12.64
N ALA A 612 17.18 27.86 -11.56
CA ALA A 612 16.55 27.85 -10.25
C ALA A 612 15.20 28.60 -10.23
N GLU A 613 15.10 29.75 -10.91
CA GLU A 613 13.86 30.52 -11.09
C GLU A 613 12.82 29.73 -11.90
N LYS A 614 13.23 29.09 -13.01
CA LYS A 614 12.35 28.20 -13.77
C LYS A 614 11.84 27.04 -12.92
N ALA A 615 12.73 26.34 -12.21
CA ALA A 615 12.36 25.24 -11.33
C ALA A 615 11.49 25.69 -10.13
N ALA A 616 11.62 26.93 -9.67
CA ALA A 616 10.70 27.51 -8.69
C ALA A 616 9.30 27.72 -9.28
N SER A 617 9.21 28.32 -10.47
CA SER A 617 7.92 28.53 -11.15
C SER A 617 7.19 27.21 -11.47
N GLU A 618 7.92 26.16 -11.84
CA GLU A 618 7.37 24.82 -12.07
C GLU A 618 6.81 24.22 -10.77
N ARG A 619 7.54 24.33 -9.66
CA ARG A 619 7.05 23.91 -8.33
C ARG A 619 5.82 24.70 -7.89
N ASP A 620 5.75 26.01 -8.14
CA ASP A 620 4.56 26.82 -7.80
C ASP A 620 3.34 26.40 -8.63
N THR A 621 3.52 26.00 -9.90
CA THR A 621 2.44 25.42 -10.70
C THR A 621 2.00 24.05 -10.17
N ASP A 622 2.93 23.17 -9.78
CA ASP A 622 2.60 21.85 -9.20
C ASP A 622 1.92 21.97 -7.84
N ILE A 623 2.33 22.92 -7.00
CA ILE A 623 1.65 23.23 -5.74
C ILE A 623 0.22 23.70 -6.02
N SER A 624 0.01 24.51 -7.05
CA SER A 624 -1.32 25.02 -7.43
C SER A 624 -2.25 23.92 -7.96
N THR A 625 -1.74 22.99 -8.77
CA THR A 625 -2.53 21.84 -9.26
C THR A 625 -2.87 20.87 -8.13
N LEU A 626 -1.90 20.52 -7.28
CA LEU A 626 -2.13 19.67 -6.11
C LEU A 626 -3.13 20.29 -5.11
N GLN A 627 -3.12 21.61 -4.92
CA GLN A 627 -4.14 22.29 -4.11
C GLN A 627 -5.54 22.17 -4.71
N ALA A 628 -5.67 22.26 -6.04
CA ALA A 628 -6.96 22.09 -6.73
C ALA A 628 -7.47 20.63 -6.64
N GLU A 629 -6.61 19.64 -6.89
CA GLU A 629 -6.95 18.22 -6.75
C GLU A 629 -7.38 17.88 -5.32
N LEU A 630 -6.61 18.34 -4.33
CA LEU A 630 -6.92 18.12 -2.92
C LEU A 630 -8.25 18.77 -2.51
N GLN A 631 -8.62 19.90 -3.12
CA GLN A 631 -9.93 20.51 -2.93
C GLN A 631 -11.05 19.70 -3.60
N MET A 632 -10.84 19.13 -4.80
CA MET A 632 -11.80 18.21 -5.42
C MET A 632 -12.04 16.97 -4.55
N VAL A 633 -10.96 16.30 -4.12
CA VAL A 633 -11.05 15.10 -3.25
C VAL A 633 -11.78 15.42 -1.94
N ARG A 634 -11.59 16.60 -1.35
CA ARG A 634 -12.38 17.06 -0.18
C ARG A 634 -13.87 17.15 -0.50
N THR A 635 -14.25 17.71 -1.65
CA THR A 635 -15.68 17.80 -2.04
C THR A 635 -16.30 16.44 -2.34
N GLU A 636 -15.54 15.50 -2.90
CA GLU A 636 -16.01 14.13 -3.11
C GLU A 636 -16.16 13.37 -1.80
N LEU A 637 -15.21 13.49 -0.88
CA LEU A 637 -15.28 12.88 0.44
C LEU A 637 -16.49 13.39 1.24
N GLU A 638 -16.82 14.67 1.14
CA GLU A 638 -18.02 15.23 1.78
C GLU A 638 -19.33 14.78 1.10
N ARG A 639 -19.32 14.54 -0.23
CA ARG A 639 -20.43 13.89 -0.93
C ARG A 639 -20.64 12.46 -0.41
N TRP A 640 -19.57 11.65 -0.37
CA TRP A 640 -19.63 10.27 0.13
C TRP A 640 -20.09 10.18 1.59
N ARG A 641 -19.71 11.12 2.45
CA ARG A 641 -20.22 11.23 3.82
C ARG A 641 -21.73 11.49 3.86
N LYS A 642 -22.23 12.37 2.99
CA LYS A 642 -23.66 12.65 2.89
C LYS A 642 -24.42 11.41 2.41
N ASP A 643 -23.97 10.79 1.32
CA ASP A 643 -24.61 9.61 0.75
C ASP A 643 -24.63 8.46 1.77
N ALA A 644 -23.54 8.25 2.52
CA ALA A 644 -23.50 7.29 3.63
C ALA A 644 -24.50 7.61 4.76
N SER A 645 -24.69 8.88 5.12
CA SER A 645 -25.69 9.31 6.12
C SER A 645 -27.13 9.13 5.62
N ASP A 646 -27.37 9.28 4.32
CA ASP A 646 -28.68 9.06 3.73
C ASP A 646 -29.01 7.55 3.63
N TYR A 647 -28.04 6.70 3.30
CA TYR A 647 -28.19 5.23 3.40
C TYR A 647 -28.38 4.75 4.85
N GLU A 648 -27.73 5.35 5.84
CA GLU A 648 -27.91 5.01 7.25
C GLU A 648 -29.37 5.26 7.70
N LYS A 649 -30.00 6.36 7.25
CA LYS A 649 -31.42 6.64 7.49
C LYS A 649 -32.32 5.61 6.80
N GLU A 650 -32.05 5.31 5.53
CA GLU A 650 -32.81 4.31 4.78
C GLU A 650 -32.76 2.93 5.44
N ILE A 651 -31.61 2.50 5.96
CA ILE A 651 -31.45 1.26 6.72
C ILE A 651 -32.31 1.29 8.00
N VAL A 652 -32.33 2.40 8.75
CA VAL A 652 -33.15 2.55 9.95
C VAL A 652 -34.65 2.52 9.62
N ASP A 653 -35.08 3.24 8.58
CA ASP A 653 -36.49 3.26 8.14
C ASP A 653 -36.94 1.88 7.62
N LEU A 654 -36.09 1.18 6.86
CA LEU A 654 -36.35 -0.19 6.42
C LEU A 654 -36.45 -1.16 7.61
N GLN A 655 -35.54 -1.06 8.59
CA GLN A 655 -35.61 -1.87 9.82
C GLN A 655 -36.90 -1.61 10.61
N ALA A 656 -37.31 -0.35 10.77
CA ALA A 656 -38.57 0.00 11.42
C ALA A 656 -39.79 -0.54 10.65
N SER A 657 -39.79 -0.41 9.32
CA SER A 657 -40.86 -0.94 8.46
C SER A 657 -40.97 -2.48 8.52
N PHE A 658 -39.83 -3.16 8.63
CA PHE A 658 -39.76 -4.61 8.77
C PHE A 658 -40.28 -5.06 10.14
N GLN A 659 -39.86 -4.41 11.23
CA GLN A 659 -40.36 -4.68 12.57
C GLN A 659 -41.88 -4.49 12.67
N LEU A 660 -42.41 -3.41 12.08
CA LEU A 660 -43.86 -3.16 12.02
C LEU A 660 -44.59 -4.27 11.26
N ARG A 661 -44.04 -4.74 10.13
CA ARG A 661 -44.64 -5.82 9.33
C ARG A 661 -44.59 -7.17 10.07
N CYS A 662 -43.55 -7.44 10.84
CA CYS A 662 -43.48 -8.60 11.73
C CYS A 662 -44.57 -8.54 12.82
N GLN A 663 -44.73 -7.40 13.49
CA GLN A 663 -45.78 -7.19 14.50
C GLN A 663 -47.19 -7.39 13.92
N GLN A 664 -47.47 -6.81 12.75
CA GLN A 664 -48.75 -6.99 12.04
C GLN A 664 -49.01 -8.45 11.67
N CYS A 665 -48.00 -9.20 11.24
CA CYS A 665 -48.13 -10.62 10.93
C CYS A 665 -48.42 -11.45 12.20
N GLU A 666 -47.76 -11.15 13.32
CA GLU A 666 -48.07 -11.78 14.61
C GLU A 666 -49.49 -11.47 15.11
N GLU A 667 -49.95 -10.23 14.96
CA GLU A 667 -51.32 -9.84 15.33
C GLU A 667 -52.36 -10.56 14.46
N GLN A 668 -52.16 -10.60 13.14
CA GLN A 668 -53.02 -11.35 12.22
C GLN A 668 -53.07 -12.84 12.59
N GLN A 669 -51.94 -13.48 12.88
CA GLN A 669 -51.94 -14.88 13.32
C GLN A 669 -52.64 -15.09 14.68
N LYS A 670 -52.54 -14.14 15.62
CA LYS A 670 -53.27 -14.18 16.90
C LYS A 670 -54.79 -14.03 16.69
N GLU A 671 -55.22 -13.17 15.76
CA GLU A 671 -56.63 -13.00 15.39
C GLU A 671 -57.18 -14.24 14.68
N GLU A 672 -56.48 -14.79 13.70
CA GLU A 672 -56.90 -16.00 12.99
C GLU A 672 -56.96 -17.23 13.91
N ALA A 673 -55.96 -17.41 14.79
CA ALA A 673 -55.99 -18.46 15.81
C ALA A 673 -57.19 -18.30 16.76
N SER A 674 -57.55 -17.06 17.12
CA SER A 674 -58.72 -16.76 17.94
C SER A 674 -60.04 -17.04 17.20
N ARG A 675 -60.13 -16.70 15.91
CA ARG A 675 -61.27 -17.01 15.03
C ARG A 675 -61.48 -18.52 14.92
N LEU A 676 -60.44 -19.25 14.55
CA LEU A 676 -60.46 -20.71 14.41
C LEU A 676 -60.80 -21.42 15.74
N LYS A 677 -60.33 -20.90 16.87
CA LYS A 677 -60.72 -21.41 18.20
C LYS A 677 -62.22 -21.21 18.45
N GLY A 678 -62.77 -20.04 18.12
CA GLY A 678 -64.22 -19.78 18.24
C GLY A 678 -65.07 -20.65 17.32
N GLU A 679 -64.62 -20.91 16.09
CA GLU A 679 -65.26 -21.85 15.16
C GLU A 679 -65.23 -23.30 15.69
N LEU A 680 -64.10 -23.74 16.24
CA LEU A 680 -63.95 -25.04 16.89
C LEU A 680 -64.92 -25.20 18.09
N GLU A 681 -65.09 -24.15 18.89
CA GLU A 681 -66.02 -24.16 20.03
C GLU A 681 -67.49 -24.22 19.56
N LYS A 682 -67.86 -23.51 18.48
CA LYS A 682 -69.19 -23.66 17.85
C LYS A 682 -69.43 -25.07 17.33
N LEU A 683 -68.50 -25.61 16.54
CA LEU A 683 -68.65 -26.94 15.95
C LEU A 683 -68.74 -28.04 17.02
N LYS A 684 -68.02 -27.88 18.16
CA LYS A 684 -68.19 -28.75 19.34
C LYS A 684 -69.59 -28.65 19.94
N ALA A 685 -70.15 -27.45 20.07
CA ALA A 685 -71.52 -27.26 20.59
C ALA A 685 -72.57 -27.87 19.64
N GLU A 686 -72.41 -27.70 18.33
CA GLU A 686 -73.26 -28.33 17.31
C GLU A 686 -73.16 -29.86 17.35
N TRP A 687 -71.95 -30.42 17.49
CA TRP A 687 -71.74 -31.86 17.64
C TRP A 687 -72.41 -32.42 18.90
N ILE A 688 -72.30 -31.74 20.05
CA ILE A 688 -72.99 -32.12 21.30
C ILE A 688 -74.52 -32.08 21.12
N ALA A 689 -75.05 -31.06 20.46
CA ALA A 689 -76.48 -30.94 20.20
C ALA A 689 -76.98 -32.07 19.28
N LEU A 690 -76.26 -32.37 18.21
CA LEU A 690 -76.57 -33.44 17.27
C LEU A 690 -76.48 -34.83 17.92
N GLU A 691 -75.49 -35.06 18.81
CA GLU A 691 -75.41 -36.30 19.58
C GLU A 691 -76.60 -36.45 20.55
N ALA A 692 -77.01 -35.36 21.23
CA ALA A 692 -78.20 -35.36 22.07
C ALA A 692 -79.49 -35.66 21.27
N GLU A 693 -79.61 -35.12 20.05
CA GLU A 693 -80.71 -35.43 19.14
C GLU A 693 -80.67 -36.90 18.68
N CYS A 694 -79.49 -37.44 18.34
CA CYS A 694 -79.32 -38.85 18.00
C CYS A 694 -79.71 -39.77 19.16
N VAL A 695 -79.41 -39.40 20.42
CA VAL A 695 -79.87 -40.12 21.61
C VAL A 695 -81.39 -40.03 21.77
N LYS A 696 -82.01 -38.87 21.50
CA LYS A 696 -83.47 -38.69 21.52
C LYS A 696 -84.17 -39.55 20.47
N LEU A 697 -83.71 -39.49 19.21
CA LEU A 697 -84.22 -40.30 18.11
C LEU A 697 -84.06 -41.80 18.35
N ARG A 698 -82.93 -42.24 18.95
CA ARG A 698 -82.77 -43.64 19.38
C ARG A 698 -83.82 -44.05 20.42
N LYS A 699 -84.09 -43.22 21.44
CA LYS A 699 -85.14 -43.48 22.44
C LYS A 699 -86.53 -43.57 21.80
N GLU A 700 -86.87 -42.60 20.94
CA GLU A 700 -88.14 -42.60 20.21
C GLU A 700 -88.30 -43.86 19.34
N ASN A 701 -87.25 -44.25 18.61
CA ASN A 701 -87.25 -45.47 17.80
C ASN A 701 -87.42 -46.75 18.67
N THR A 702 -86.76 -46.84 19.83
CA THR A 702 -87.01 -47.95 20.76
C THR A 702 -88.45 -47.97 21.31
N SER A 703 -89.05 -46.80 21.54
CA SER A 703 -90.44 -46.69 21.98
C SER A 703 -91.42 -47.11 20.89
N LEU A 704 -91.21 -46.65 19.64
CA LEU A 704 -92.01 -47.02 18.47
C LEU A 704 -91.89 -48.52 18.16
N THR A 705 -90.69 -49.09 18.27
CA THR A 705 -90.48 -50.55 18.14
C THR A 705 -91.24 -51.33 19.22
N SER A 706 -91.24 -50.86 20.46
CA SER A 706 -91.99 -51.50 21.56
C SER A 706 -93.51 -51.44 21.34
N GLU A 707 -93.99 -50.30 20.83
CA GLU A 707 -95.40 -50.07 20.50
C GLU A 707 -95.85 -50.91 19.29
N LEU A 708 -95.00 -51.03 18.25
CA LEU A 708 -95.24 -51.92 17.12
C LEU A 708 -95.38 -53.37 17.59
N GLN A 709 -94.47 -53.87 18.45
CA GLN A 709 -94.59 -55.21 19.05
C GLN A 709 -95.85 -55.38 19.91
N ARG A 710 -96.37 -54.31 20.54
CA ARG A 710 -97.66 -54.35 21.26
C ARG A 710 -98.81 -54.53 20.28
N GLN A 711 -98.84 -53.75 19.20
CA GLN A 711 -99.89 -53.84 18.17
C GLN A 711 -99.84 -55.17 17.41
N GLU A 712 -98.66 -55.72 17.11
CA GLU A 712 -98.51 -57.07 16.53
C GLU A 712 -99.08 -58.15 17.45
N LYS A 713 -98.85 -58.06 18.77
CA LYS A 713 -99.43 -58.98 19.76
C LYS A 713 -100.95 -58.85 19.81
N GLU A 714 -101.49 -57.64 19.85
CA GLU A 714 -102.94 -57.37 19.85
C GLU A 714 -103.62 -57.83 18.56
N LEU A 715 -102.99 -57.61 17.40
CA LEU A 715 -103.43 -58.15 16.11
C LEU A 715 -103.46 -59.68 16.16
N SER A 716 -102.41 -60.32 16.67
CA SER A 716 -102.35 -61.78 16.81
C SER A 716 -103.42 -62.34 17.76
N SER A 717 -103.77 -61.61 18.83
CA SER A 717 -104.83 -62.03 19.76
C SER A 717 -106.22 -61.84 19.16
N SER A 718 -106.45 -60.73 18.45
CA SER A 718 -107.69 -60.47 17.71
C SER A 718 -107.88 -61.49 16.59
N GLN A 719 -106.82 -61.86 15.87
CA GLN A 719 -106.86 -62.89 14.84
C GLN A 719 -107.18 -64.28 15.42
N LYS A 720 -106.62 -64.63 16.59
CA LYS A 720 -106.99 -65.85 17.34
C LYS A 720 -108.46 -65.83 17.78
N GLN A 721 -108.96 -64.69 18.25
CA GLN A 721 -110.36 -64.52 18.64
C GLN A 721 -111.30 -64.64 17.43
N SER A 722 -110.93 -64.07 16.28
CA SER A 722 -111.67 -64.20 15.03
C SER A 722 -111.71 -65.65 14.52
N LEU A 723 -110.61 -66.40 14.64
CA LEU A 723 -110.58 -67.83 14.34
C LEU A 723 -111.48 -68.64 15.28
N ALA A 724 -111.49 -68.33 16.58
CA ALA A 724 -112.40 -68.96 17.55
C ALA A 724 -113.88 -68.69 17.20
N LEU A 725 -114.24 -67.43 16.94
CA LEU A 725 -115.60 -67.05 16.52
C LEU A 725 -115.99 -67.72 15.19
N THR A 726 -115.06 -67.90 14.25
CA THR A 726 -115.30 -68.64 13.00
C THR A 726 -115.59 -70.12 13.27
N SER A 727 -114.88 -70.73 14.24
CA SER A 727 -115.17 -72.09 14.70
C SER A 727 -116.55 -72.19 15.35
N ASP A 728 -116.92 -71.24 16.22
CA ASP A 728 -118.22 -71.20 16.87
C ASP A 728 -119.37 -71.04 15.85
N ILE A 729 -119.19 -70.19 14.83
CA ILE A 729 -120.12 -70.05 13.71
C ILE A 729 -120.29 -71.38 12.97
N SER A 730 -119.21 -72.12 12.69
CA SER A 730 -119.27 -73.44 12.04
C SER A 730 -120.05 -74.47 12.87
N VAL A 731 -119.87 -74.48 14.20
CA VAL A 731 -120.65 -75.32 15.12
C VAL A 731 -122.14 -74.93 15.09
N LEU A 732 -122.45 -73.63 15.09
CA LEU A 732 -123.82 -73.13 14.99
C LEU A 732 -124.46 -73.48 13.63
N GLU A 733 -123.75 -73.39 12.52
CA GLU A 733 -124.23 -73.84 11.20
C GLU A 733 -124.54 -75.34 11.15
N MET A 734 -123.69 -76.17 11.78
CA MET A 734 -123.95 -77.61 11.91
C MET A 734 -125.18 -77.90 12.76
N SER A 735 -125.36 -77.20 13.89
CA SER A 735 -126.57 -77.32 14.72
C SER A 735 -127.84 -76.84 13.99
N ARG A 736 -127.73 -75.81 13.14
CA ARG A 736 -128.83 -75.30 12.31
C ARG A 736 -129.27 -76.34 11.27
N LYS A 737 -128.33 -76.99 10.58
CA LYS A 737 -128.61 -78.09 9.64
C LYS A 737 -129.30 -79.27 10.33
N GLU A 738 -128.88 -79.62 11.54
CA GLU A 738 -129.51 -80.69 12.32
C GLU A 738 -130.97 -80.33 12.68
N LEU A 739 -131.24 -79.09 13.10
CA LEU A 739 -132.60 -78.60 13.32
C LEU A 739 -133.45 -78.56 12.04
N GLU A 740 -132.87 -78.19 10.89
CA GLU A 740 -133.54 -78.25 9.59
C GLU A 740 -133.94 -79.69 9.22
N ASN A 741 -133.06 -80.68 9.45
CA ASN A 741 -133.37 -82.10 9.25
C ASN A 741 -134.50 -82.59 10.16
N GLN A 742 -134.49 -82.21 11.45
CA GLN A 742 -135.54 -82.57 12.40
C GLN A 742 -136.89 -81.97 12.02
N MET A 743 -136.92 -80.71 11.56
CA MET A 743 -138.13 -80.06 11.04
C MET A 743 -138.67 -80.74 9.77
N GLY A 744 -137.79 -81.27 8.90
CA GLY A 744 -138.18 -82.10 7.76
C GLY A 744 -138.88 -83.40 8.18
N SER A 745 -138.27 -84.14 9.11
CA SER A 745 -138.84 -85.36 9.68
C SER A 745 -140.21 -85.15 10.34
N LEU A 746 -140.36 -84.05 11.11
CA LEU A 746 -141.64 -83.68 11.73
C LEU A 746 -142.73 -83.39 10.68
N ARG A 747 -142.37 -82.72 9.58
CA ARG A 747 -143.29 -82.38 8.49
C ARG A 747 -143.80 -83.64 7.79
N GLU A 748 -142.93 -84.60 7.46
CA GLU A 748 -143.35 -85.89 6.90
C GLU A 748 -144.28 -86.67 7.83
N LYS A 749 -144.02 -86.63 9.15
CA LYS A 749 -144.88 -87.29 10.14
C LYS A 749 -146.30 -86.69 10.12
N HIS A 750 -146.41 -85.36 10.22
CA HIS A 750 -147.69 -84.66 10.12
C HIS A 750 -148.44 -84.98 8.81
N GLN A 751 -147.71 -85.13 7.70
CA GLN A 751 -148.31 -85.40 6.40
C GLN A 751 -148.85 -86.83 6.29
N ARG A 752 -148.19 -87.81 6.92
CA ARG A 752 -148.71 -89.19 7.11
C ARG A 752 -149.93 -89.24 8.03
N ASP A 753 -149.88 -88.54 9.16
CA ASP A 753 -150.96 -88.52 10.14
C ASP A 753 -152.24 -87.88 9.56
N ALA A 754 -152.10 -86.80 8.77
CA ALA A 754 -153.19 -86.15 8.05
C ALA A 754 -153.82 -87.04 6.97
N ALA A 755 -153.03 -87.85 6.26
CA ALA A 755 -153.54 -88.81 5.29
C ALA A 755 -154.37 -89.92 5.97
N SER A 756 -153.91 -90.42 7.13
CA SER A 756 -154.62 -91.43 7.92
C SER A 756 -156.00 -90.95 8.39
N LEU A 757 -156.06 -89.74 8.96
CA LEU A 757 -157.30 -89.11 9.42
C LEU A 757 -158.33 -88.92 8.28
N LYS A 758 -157.88 -88.64 7.06
CA LYS A 758 -158.76 -88.47 5.90
C LYS A 758 -159.46 -89.79 5.52
N THR A 759 -158.77 -90.92 5.66
CA THR A 759 -159.36 -92.25 5.42
C THR A 759 -160.45 -92.56 6.45
N GLN A 760 -160.14 -92.36 7.74
CA GLN A 760 -161.08 -92.60 8.85
C GLN A 760 -162.37 -91.77 8.73
N LEU A 761 -162.26 -90.53 8.25
CA LEU A 761 -163.43 -89.66 8.02
C LEU A 761 -164.39 -90.27 6.96
N SER A 762 -163.85 -90.82 5.87
CA SER A 762 -164.66 -91.42 4.79
C SER A 762 -165.37 -92.71 5.23
N GLU A 763 -164.78 -93.47 6.15
CA GLU A 763 -165.39 -94.68 6.73
C GLU A 763 -166.58 -94.33 7.64
N ALA A 764 -166.45 -93.28 8.46
CA ALA A 764 -167.53 -92.79 9.31
C ALA A 764 -168.73 -92.22 8.51
N GLU A 765 -168.46 -91.50 7.41
CA GLU A 765 -169.52 -90.99 6.51
C GLU A 765 -170.31 -92.11 5.80
N SER A 766 -169.67 -93.26 5.55
CA SER A 766 -170.36 -94.44 5.01
C SER A 766 -171.35 -95.00 6.04
N GLN A 767 -170.89 -95.24 7.27
CA GLN A 767 -171.71 -95.82 8.34
C GLN A 767 -172.93 -94.96 8.69
N ALA A 768 -172.78 -93.62 8.68
CA ALA A 768 -173.89 -92.70 8.91
C ALA A 768 -175.02 -92.81 7.87
N LYS A 769 -174.69 -93.10 6.60
CA LYS A 769 -175.69 -93.26 5.53
C LYS A 769 -176.48 -94.58 5.62
N ASP A 770 -175.88 -95.63 6.17
CA ASP A 770 -176.57 -96.91 6.34
C ASP A 770 -177.57 -96.84 7.51
N PHE A 771 -177.21 -96.20 8.63
CA PHE A 771 -178.16 -95.97 9.74
C PHE A 771 -179.37 -95.11 9.33
N GLN A 772 -179.19 -94.11 8.45
CA GLN A 772 -180.28 -93.30 7.91
C GLN A 772 -181.36 -94.15 7.20
N LYS A 773 -180.95 -95.19 6.45
CA LYS A 773 -181.87 -96.10 5.75
C LYS A 773 -182.64 -97.05 6.67
N GLU A 774 -182.09 -97.40 7.83
CA GLU A 774 -182.80 -98.23 8.82
C GLU A 774 -183.86 -97.42 9.59
N TYR A 775 -183.59 -96.14 9.84
CA TYR A 775 -184.55 -95.21 10.43
C TYR A 775 -185.81 -95.04 9.55
N GLU A 776 -185.64 -94.81 8.25
CA GLU A 776 -186.76 -94.64 7.32
C GLU A 776 -187.65 -95.90 7.21
N ARG A 777 -187.06 -97.10 7.30
CA ARG A 777 -187.81 -98.37 7.29
C ARG A 777 -188.62 -98.62 8.57
N THR A 778 -188.12 -98.18 9.73
CA THR A 778 -188.84 -98.35 10.99
C THR A 778 -189.97 -97.34 11.14
N GLN A 779 -189.85 -96.16 10.52
CA GLN A 779 -190.90 -95.15 10.49
C GLN A 779 -192.13 -95.57 9.68
N THR A 780 -191.96 -96.25 8.53
CA THR A 780 -193.09 -96.71 7.70
C THR A 780 -193.94 -97.79 8.36
N VAL A 781 -193.33 -98.71 9.12
CA VAL A 781 -194.06 -99.77 9.85
C VAL A 781 -194.95 -99.19 10.96
N LEU A 782 -194.51 -98.09 11.60
CA LEU A 782 -195.27 -97.41 12.65
C LEU A 782 -196.53 -96.70 12.11
N SER A 783 -196.49 -96.17 10.89
CA SER A 783 -197.67 -95.57 10.24
C SER A 783 -198.78 -96.58 9.94
N GLU A 784 -198.45 -97.79 9.50
CA GLU A 784 -199.46 -98.83 9.22
C GLU A 784 -200.17 -99.34 10.47
N LEU A 785 -199.46 -99.37 11.60
CA LEU A 785 -200.03 -99.80 12.88
C LEU A 785 -201.04 -98.78 13.43
N LYS A 786 -200.84 -97.49 13.14
CA LYS A 786 -201.71 -96.40 13.58
C LYS A 786 -203.05 -96.37 12.82
N ALA A 787 -202.99 -96.49 11.48
CA ALA A 787 -204.19 -96.48 10.63
C ALA A 787 -205.15 -97.66 10.90
N LYS A 788 -204.63 -98.81 11.33
CA LYS A 788 -205.45 -99.98 11.68
C LYS A 788 -206.21 -99.83 13.00
N TYR A 789 -205.79 -98.91 13.87
CA TYR A 789 -206.45 -98.66 15.16
C TYR A 789 -207.67 -97.74 15.02
N GLU A 790 -207.56 -96.65 14.27
CA GLU A 790 -208.64 -95.66 14.07
C GLU A 790 -209.89 -96.27 13.39
N VAL A 791 -209.72 -97.21 12.47
CA VAL A 791 -210.84 -97.91 11.80
C VAL A 791 -211.64 -98.80 12.75
N ALA A 792 -211.00 -99.40 13.75
CA ALA A 792 -211.68 -100.24 14.75
C ALA A 792 -212.49 -99.42 15.76
N GLU A 793 -212.05 -98.20 16.07
CA GLU A 793 -212.71 -97.32 17.04
C GLU A 793 -214.01 -96.72 16.47
N GLN A 794 -214.03 -96.33 15.20
CA GLN A 794 -215.23 -95.78 14.53
C GLN A 794 -216.41 -96.76 14.46
N GLN A 795 -216.15 -98.07 14.31
CA GLN A 795 -217.21 -99.08 14.26
C GLN A 795 -217.93 -99.26 15.61
N ASN A 796 -217.26 -98.96 16.73
CA ASN A 796 -217.84 -99.07 18.07
C ASN A 796 -218.78 -97.89 18.41
N GLN A 797 -218.59 -96.74 17.76
CA GLN A 797 -219.40 -95.54 17.99
C GLN A 797 -220.75 -95.60 17.28
N SER A 798 -220.84 -96.19 16.07
CA SER A 798 -222.10 -96.30 15.32
C SER A 798 -223.15 -97.17 16.02
N LEU A 799 -222.74 -98.28 16.62
CA LEU A 799 -223.61 -99.18 17.40
C LEU A 799 -224.16 -98.54 18.69
N ALA A 800 -223.57 -97.45 19.18
CA ALA A 800 -224.02 -96.76 20.38
C ALA A 800 -225.15 -95.75 20.11
N GLU A 801 -225.26 -95.20 18.89
CA GLU A 801 -226.28 -94.18 18.56
C GLU A 801 -227.67 -94.80 18.33
N GLU A 802 -227.73 -96.06 17.85
CA GLU A 802 -228.99 -96.82 17.71
C GLU A 802 -229.71 -97.07 19.06
N LEU A 803 -229.01 -96.92 20.19
CA LEU A 803 -229.60 -97.03 21.54
C LEU A 803 -230.70 -95.97 21.81
N LYS A 804 -230.70 -94.85 21.06
CA LYS A 804 -231.42 -93.64 21.49
C LYS A 804 -232.83 -93.53 20.90
N GLN A 805 -233.06 -93.96 19.66
CA GLN A 805 -234.24 -93.52 18.90
C GLN A 805 -235.51 -94.37 19.12
N CYS A 806 -235.39 -95.62 19.58
CA CYS A 806 -236.57 -96.46 19.90
C CYS A 806 -237.01 -96.38 21.38
N LYS A 807 -236.27 -95.64 22.22
CA LYS A 807 -236.51 -95.54 23.66
C LYS A 807 -237.55 -94.47 24.06
N GLU A 808 -237.88 -93.56 23.15
CA GLU A 808 -238.76 -92.41 23.44
C GLU A 808 -240.21 -92.57 22.95
N ASN A 809 -240.49 -93.49 22.01
CA ASN A 809 -241.74 -93.44 21.25
C ASN A 809 -242.98 -94.13 21.84
N LEU A 810 -242.89 -95.00 22.86
CA LEU A 810 -244.11 -95.60 23.44
C LEU A 810 -244.03 -96.01 24.91
N LYS A 811 -243.63 -95.04 25.74
CA LYS A 811 -243.86 -95.03 27.19
C LYS A 811 -245.34 -94.76 27.55
N LEU A 812 -246.31 -95.18 26.72
CA LEU A 812 -247.70 -94.67 26.73
C LEU A 812 -248.84 -95.70 26.52
N LEU A 813 -248.57 -97.00 26.44
CA LEU A 813 -249.58 -98.07 26.63
C LEU A 813 -248.89 -99.20 27.38
N GLN A 814 -248.96 -99.27 28.71
CA GLN A 814 -250.11 -99.73 29.52
C GLN A 814 -250.39 -101.23 29.36
N GLU A 815 -250.23 -101.92 30.49
CA GLU A 815 -250.68 -103.28 30.81
C GLU A 815 -249.99 -104.51 30.19
N LYS A 816 -249.94 -105.55 31.05
CA LYS A 816 -249.50 -106.95 30.82
C LYS A 816 -248.05 -107.20 30.43
N GLY A 817 -247.35 -107.89 31.34
CA GLY A 817 -247.02 -109.28 31.02
C GLY A 817 -245.59 -109.77 31.32
N ASN A 818 -245.45 -110.45 32.46
CA ASN A 818 -244.73 -111.71 32.64
C ASN A 818 -243.35 -111.97 31.96
N ASN A 819 -242.33 -112.03 32.83
CA ASN A 819 -241.69 -113.29 33.29
C ASN A 819 -240.65 -114.02 32.39
N ARG A 820 -239.68 -114.67 33.09
CA ARG A 820 -238.75 -115.76 32.67
C ARG A 820 -237.52 -115.44 31.77
N GLN A 821 -236.42 -116.23 31.73
CA GLN A 821 -235.79 -117.20 32.67
C GLN A 821 -234.50 -117.82 32.06
N TRP A 822 -233.30 -117.59 32.66
CA TRP A 822 -232.13 -118.54 32.66
C TRP A 822 -231.48 -118.92 31.28
N PRO A 823 -230.49 -119.85 31.13
CA PRO A 823 -229.40 -120.33 32.04
C PRO A 823 -228.01 -120.76 31.42
N TRP A 824 -227.03 -121.09 32.32
CA TRP A 824 -226.05 -122.23 32.29
C TRP A 824 -224.66 -122.24 31.56
N MET A 825 -223.59 -122.46 32.36
CA MET A 825 -222.50 -123.49 32.23
C MET A 825 -221.27 -123.29 31.25
N PRO A 826 -220.15 -124.09 31.31
CA PRO A 826 -219.17 -124.24 32.44
C PRO A 826 -217.66 -124.57 32.06
N VAL A 827 -216.75 -124.69 33.05
CA VAL A 827 -215.68 -125.76 33.23
C VAL A 827 -214.47 -125.99 32.25
N MET A 828 -213.23 -125.81 32.79
CA MET A 828 -211.97 -126.65 32.78
C MET A 828 -211.03 -126.94 31.55
N ALA A 829 -209.72 -127.14 31.89
CA ALA A 829 -208.60 -127.88 31.21
C ALA A 829 -207.89 -127.22 29.99
N ALA A 830 -206.60 -127.43 29.62
CA ALA A 830 -205.38 -128.10 30.16
C ALA A 830 -204.14 -127.82 29.22
N LEU A 831 -202.84 -128.21 29.41
CA LEU A 831 -201.93 -128.36 30.58
C LEU A 831 -200.48 -128.86 30.16
N VAL A 832 -199.38 -128.18 30.56
CA VAL A 832 -197.97 -128.69 30.77
C VAL A 832 -196.99 -129.06 29.58
N ALA A 833 -195.68 -128.70 29.76
CA ALA A 833 -194.40 -129.41 29.38
C ALA A 833 -193.35 -128.91 28.30
N VAL A 834 -192.13 -128.53 28.78
CA VAL A 834 -190.75 -129.11 28.52
C VAL A 834 -189.88 -128.84 27.22
N THR A 835 -188.53 -128.75 27.43
CA THR A 835 -187.32 -128.87 26.50
C THR A 835 -186.92 -127.73 25.53
N ALA A 836 -185.65 -127.48 25.10
CA ALA A 836 -184.28 -127.73 25.62
C ALA A 836 -183.10 -127.19 24.72
N VAL A 837 -182.04 -126.59 25.33
CA VAL A 837 -180.56 -126.65 25.00
C VAL A 837 -179.94 -125.97 23.74
N VAL A 838 -178.61 -125.66 23.83
CA VAL A 838 -177.54 -125.33 22.79
C VAL A 838 -177.08 -123.85 22.72
N LEU A 839 -175.78 -123.43 22.68
CA LEU A 839 -174.43 -123.92 23.11
C LEU A 839 -173.34 -122.77 23.02
N TYR A 840 -172.50 -122.59 24.05
CA TYR A 840 -171.02 -122.30 24.00
C TYR A 840 -170.43 -120.90 23.57
N PRO A 841 -169.11 -120.56 23.77
CA PRO A 841 -168.66 -119.49 24.72
C PRO A 841 -167.44 -118.61 24.24
N GLY A 842 -166.70 -117.95 25.16
CA GLY A 842 -165.23 -117.78 24.99
C GLY A 842 -164.53 -116.54 25.61
N LEU A 843 -163.49 -116.78 26.44
CA LEU A 843 -162.42 -115.81 26.79
C LEU A 843 -161.11 -116.17 26.05
N THR A 844 -160.33 -115.17 25.64
CA THR A 844 -158.85 -115.16 25.49
C THR A 844 -158.38 -113.72 25.22
N ARG A 845 -157.10 -113.31 25.39
CA ARG A 845 -156.02 -113.64 26.34
C ARG A 845 -154.95 -112.53 26.20
N ALA A 846 -153.96 -112.54 27.10
CA ALA A 846 -152.68 -111.82 27.15
C ALA A 846 -152.12 -111.09 25.91
N SER A 847 -151.27 -110.10 26.19
CA SER A 847 -150.18 -109.72 25.27
C SER A 847 -149.06 -110.77 25.36
N PRO A 848 -148.55 -111.19 24.20
CA PRO A 848 -148.86 -112.51 23.57
C PRO A 848 -149.51 -113.60 24.46
#